data_AF-A0A8H8RHM0-F1
#
_entry.id   AF-A0A8H8RHM0-F1
#
_cell.length_a   1.000
_cell.length_b   1.000
_cell.length_c   1.000
_cell.angle_alpha   90.00
_cell.angle_beta   90.00
_cell.angle_gamma   90.00
#
_symmetry.space_group_name_H-M   'P 1'
#
loop_
_entity.id
_entity.type
_entity.pdbx_description
1 polymer ?
#
loop_
_entity_poly.entity_id
_entity_poly.type
_entity_poly.pdbx_seq_one_letter_code
_entity_poly.pdbx_strand_id
1 'polypeptide(L)'
;MAYRDLSHRKKAEQAKRIPEAWKVDTRYLFEGGEKSIIKQLTPEKGPSLWSVVLSEKEIEITTGNDAVDIVDGIREGKWSAEEVTTAFCKRAALAHQLTNCLTEIFFEEAIQQARALDENRDAHPEAPLGPLHGLPISLKDTYHVPGVDATIGLACFAFQPSTSYSPLAELLVSLGAVLYCKTNIPQTLMTADSENNLFGRTINPHNRYLTAGGSTGGEGPLIALGGSVLGFGTDIAGSLRIPALCNGVYGFKPSSGMMPFSGQRLPFAPGWEGIGIVASAGPMASSVRACSFALETILKAVPSDVDPMCLRIPWYESAELARLKDPKSLRIGVVSDDGLLTTTPPVRRAMEEAEKKLKLAGVTTVPVQLPLMLESLGVIGEMLAVNGTEYLMDLINSTGEPLIPSVEKLGLLAGSPKTMGEYFELNRKRQEVALVYSKFWFENNLDALIMPPAPHTAVPENTWAFPSYTAIWNLLDYPSIVLPTGAVNERDIADLSEDFYSENDKEVCKLYDGGPSAYEHASIAIQLVGKKQDDQALTVIAGVLKNRACHVTSSRPLELIRDHEDATFIFLQSFVRSNAADAVVYMFFVSVIRYALVLLVPLSLILSSYLYLYPVFHLCAFPAPEEDANTAYTNTLRQHLPFSTHDATKVAPFRLLALGDPQLEGTSPLEDPEAAAFPNLAKFWKDALLLDGTNHNPLQRLRYSLHDLVEFYLDDIPNLLEVYRKKLDHIGNDYYLGHIYRTMHWWTDPSHVTVLGDLVGSQWIEDDEFERRGWRFWNRVFKGGERIYDEVASAPSEDFQDNRILGEYPAAWKQIILNVPGNHDIGYAGDISPERVERFDRVFGKPNYELRFHLPVKGTSTEGNSTGIGEDEPVPEEKPVPELRIIIFNDMNLDTPASSKEMQDQSYGFLNDVITSSHDVDRQALFTIVLTHIPMHKEAGICVDGPFFDFYDGYFDNGVKEQNHLSQSASKGFLEGVFGMSGDPGAPGSGFGRNGVILTGHDHEGCDTYHYINQSDPPEREWHAMKWKDAVDLGVEEQPGVPGLREITVRSMMGDFTGNAGLMSLWFDEEEWDWKFKFVNCELGTQHIWWIVHIVDLITLGVGLVYGILVAVEKLTPRKREVPKNHMSNGKATTSNGAAKVGNGKIGSYLPEYLQTTNGKLDVPGAGKKSLRKKKSKRNL
;
A
#
# COMPACT_ATOMS: atom_id res chain seq x y z
N MET A 1 6.50 -46.41 15.49
CA MET A 1 7.60 -46.42 16.48
C MET A 1 7.06 -45.80 17.76
N ALA A 2 7.38 -46.32 18.95
CA ALA A 2 6.85 -45.76 20.19
C ALA A 2 7.43 -44.36 20.45
N TYR A 3 6.62 -43.45 21.02
CA TYR A 3 7.01 -42.05 21.23
C TYR A 3 8.32 -41.88 22.03
N ARG A 4 8.61 -42.77 22.99
CA ARG A 4 9.84 -42.72 23.81
C ARG A 4 11.09 -42.91 22.97
N ASP A 5 11.06 -43.83 22.01
CA ASP A 5 12.19 -44.08 21.13
C ASP A 5 12.46 -42.86 20.23
N LEU A 6 11.38 -42.25 19.72
CA LEU A 6 11.45 -41.02 18.94
C LEU A 6 12.02 -39.86 19.76
N SER A 7 11.54 -39.66 20.99
CA SER A 7 12.06 -38.66 21.94
C SER A 7 13.56 -38.86 22.23
N HIS A 8 13.97 -40.09 22.57
CA HIS A 8 15.38 -40.39 22.83
C HIS A 8 16.25 -40.06 21.61
N ARG A 9 15.79 -40.40 20.41
CA ARG A 9 16.52 -40.11 19.17
C ARG A 9 16.59 -38.61 18.86
N LYS A 10 15.48 -37.86 19.00
CA LYS A 10 15.47 -36.40 18.77
C LYS A 10 16.36 -35.67 19.76
N LYS A 11 16.32 -36.03 21.05
CA LYS A 11 17.23 -35.46 22.06
C LYS A 11 18.70 -35.80 21.79
N ALA A 12 18.98 -37.02 21.32
CA ALA A 12 20.33 -37.39 20.89
C ALA A 12 20.79 -36.59 19.66
N GLU A 13 19.89 -36.32 18.72
CA GLU A 13 20.15 -35.43 17.58
C GLU A 13 20.47 -34.00 18.03
N GLN A 14 19.65 -33.40 18.90
CA GLN A 14 19.90 -32.07 19.47
C GLN A 14 21.28 -31.99 20.14
N ALA A 15 21.60 -32.97 21.00
CA ALA A 15 22.88 -33.03 21.70
C ALA A 15 24.07 -33.22 20.75
N LYS A 16 23.87 -33.88 19.59
CA LYS A 16 24.90 -34.06 18.56
C LYS A 16 25.09 -32.80 17.70
N ARG A 17 24.03 -32.03 17.46
CA ARG A 17 24.05 -30.78 16.68
C ARG A 17 24.75 -29.64 17.42
N ILE A 18 24.97 -29.76 18.73
CA ILE A 18 25.82 -28.84 19.49
C ILE A 18 27.30 -29.28 19.40
N PRO A 19 28.20 -28.45 18.85
CA PRO A 19 29.63 -28.74 18.82
C PRO A 19 30.20 -28.99 20.22
N GLU A 20 31.15 -29.93 20.33
CA GLU A 20 31.72 -30.32 21.63
C GLU A 20 32.38 -29.13 22.36
N ALA A 21 32.98 -28.20 21.62
CA ALA A 21 33.58 -26.98 22.18
C ALA A 21 32.57 -26.00 22.78
N TRP A 22 31.27 -26.13 22.48
CA TRP A 22 30.20 -25.26 23.00
C TRP A 22 29.40 -25.95 24.10
N LYS A 23 29.71 -27.21 24.42
CA LYS A 23 29.07 -27.93 25.52
C LYS A 23 29.67 -27.48 26.84
N VAL A 24 28.79 -27.28 27.81
CA VAL A 24 29.18 -26.94 29.19
C VAL A 24 28.60 -27.96 30.15
N ASP A 25 29.37 -28.30 31.18
CA ASP A 25 28.81 -29.06 32.30
C ASP A 25 27.82 -28.15 33.02
N THR A 26 26.53 -28.45 32.99
CA THR A 26 25.52 -27.62 33.65
C THR A 26 25.24 -28.07 35.07
N ARG A 27 25.82 -29.19 35.53
CA ARG A 27 25.48 -29.81 36.83
C ARG A 27 25.79 -28.90 38.01
N TYR A 28 26.89 -28.15 37.98
CA TYR A 28 27.28 -27.24 39.06
C TYR A 28 26.41 -25.98 39.18
N LEU A 29 25.67 -25.61 38.13
CA LEU A 29 24.75 -24.44 38.17
C LEU A 29 23.55 -24.70 39.09
N PHE A 30 23.25 -25.96 39.38
CA PHE A 30 22.11 -26.34 40.21
C PHE A 30 22.49 -26.62 41.68
N GLU A 31 23.78 -26.68 42.02
CA GLU A 31 24.29 -27.11 43.34
C GLU A 31 24.20 -26.06 44.47
N GLY A 32 23.69 -24.84 44.21
CA GLY A 32 23.73 -23.72 45.17
C GLY A 32 22.38 -23.17 45.65
N GLY A 33 21.24 -23.73 45.23
CA GLY A 33 19.90 -23.27 45.62
C GLY A 33 19.41 -21.94 44.99
N GLU A 34 20.26 -21.22 44.25
CA GLU A 34 19.89 -20.04 43.45
C GLU A 34 18.84 -20.42 42.39
N LYS A 35 17.78 -19.62 42.30
CA LYS A 35 16.59 -19.88 41.47
C LYS A 35 16.74 -19.34 40.05
N SER A 36 17.48 -18.23 39.89
CA SER A 36 17.66 -17.53 38.63
C SER A 36 18.89 -18.01 37.88
N ILE A 37 18.66 -18.54 36.68
CA ILE A 37 19.74 -18.91 35.75
C ILE A 37 20.49 -17.64 35.33
N ILE A 38 19.77 -16.54 35.02
CA ILE A 38 20.37 -15.28 34.59
C ILE A 38 21.39 -14.75 35.60
N LYS A 39 21.04 -14.72 36.90
CA LYS A 39 21.96 -14.28 37.96
C LYS A 39 23.24 -15.12 38.03
N GLN A 40 23.13 -16.43 37.82
CA GLN A 40 24.29 -17.33 37.83
C GLN A 40 25.21 -17.12 36.63
N LEU A 41 24.66 -16.76 35.46
CA LEU A 41 25.42 -16.51 34.25
C LEU A 41 26.14 -15.17 34.30
N THR A 42 25.56 -14.16 34.95
CA THR A 42 26.16 -12.83 35.13
C THR A 42 26.34 -12.51 36.62
N PRO A 43 27.22 -13.22 37.34
CA PRO A 43 27.40 -13.01 38.77
C PRO A 43 27.92 -11.60 39.06
N GLU A 44 27.55 -11.05 40.22
CA GLU A 44 28.06 -9.74 40.67
C GLU A 44 29.57 -9.76 40.95
N LYS A 45 30.13 -10.93 41.22
CA LYS A 45 31.57 -11.17 41.46
C LYS A 45 32.00 -12.51 40.84
N GLY A 46 33.06 -12.49 40.03
CA GLY A 46 33.62 -13.68 39.37
C GLY A 46 33.46 -13.66 37.83
N PRO A 47 34.10 -14.60 37.10
CA PRO A 47 33.95 -14.70 35.65
C PRO A 47 32.53 -15.13 35.28
N SER A 48 31.98 -14.54 34.23
CA SER A 48 30.67 -14.92 33.70
C SER A 48 30.73 -16.29 33.05
N LEU A 49 29.68 -17.11 33.17
CA LEU A 49 29.63 -18.37 32.43
C LEU A 49 29.65 -18.14 30.91
N TRP A 50 29.21 -16.97 30.44
CA TRP A 50 29.30 -16.59 29.04
C TRP A 50 30.73 -16.68 28.50
N SER A 51 31.72 -16.25 29.29
CA SER A 51 33.12 -16.25 28.87
C SER A 51 33.76 -17.65 28.79
N VAL A 52 33.02 -18.70 29.14
CA VAL A 52 33.49 -20.10 29.00
C VAL A 52 33.39 -20.55 27.54
N VAL A 53 32.37 -20.10 26.80
CA VAL A 53 32.12 -20.49 25.41
C VAL A 53 32.25 -19.31 24.44
N LEU A 54 31.89 -18.11 24.88
CA LEU A 54 31.90 -16.89 24.07
C LEU A 54 33.20 -16.11 24.31
N SER A 55 33.79 -15.63 23.23
CA SER A 55 34.85 -14.63 23.24
C SER A 55 34.30 -13.24 23.64
N GLU A 56 35.19 -12.30 23.97
CA GLU A 56 34.80 -10.92 24.31
C GLU A 56 33.99 -10.26 23.18
N LYS A 57 34.39 -10.46 21.92
CA LYS A 57 33.68 -9.94 20.75
C LYS A 57 32.28 -10.57 20.60
N GLU A 58 32.14 -11.86 20.85
CA GLU A 58 30.83 -12.54 20.78
C GLU A 58 29.90 -12.11 21.92
N ILE A 59 30.45 -11.82 23.10
CA ILE A 59 29.71 -11.20 24.20
C ILE A 59 29.28 -9.79 23.83
N GLU A 60 30.15 -8.99 23.20
CA GLU A 60 29.81 -7.65 22.70
C GLU A 60 28.65 -7.72 21.72
N ILE A 61 28.71 -8.60 20.71
CA ILE A 61 27.65 -8.77 19.70
C ILE A 61 26.31 -9.11 20.36
N THR A 62 26.31 -10.09 21.28
CA THR A 62 25.07 -10.68 21.80
C THR A 62 24.55 -10.05 23.10
N THR A 63 25.19 -9.00 23.61
CA THR A 63 24.80 -8.33 24.86
C THR A 63 24.57 -6.84 24.63
N GLY A 64 23.35 -6.36 24.89
CA GLY A 64 23.02 -4.93 24.82
C GLY A 64 22.58 -4.44 23.44
N ASN A 65 22.86 -5.18 22.38
CA ASN A 65 22.38 -4.88 21.02
C ASN A 65 21.00 -5.50 20.77
N ASP A 66 20.11 -4.78 20.09
CA ASP A 66 18.89 -5.33 19.52
C ASP A 66 19.03 -5.61 18.01
N ALA A 67 17.96 -6.13 17.38
CA ALA A 67 17.99 -6.51 15.97
C ALA A 67 18.42 -5.37 15.02
N VAL A 68 18.09 -4.11 15.34
CA VAL A 68 18.47 -2.95 14.52
C VAL A 68 19.96 -2.70 14.65
N ASP A 69 20.50 -2.73 15.87
CA ASP A 69 21.94 -2.54 16.10
C ASP A 69 22.78 -3.63 15.42
N ILE A 70 22.27 -4.86 15.37
CA ILE A 70 22.93 -5.97 14.67
C ILE A 70 22.97 -5.73 13.16
N VAL A 71 21.83 -5.38 12.55
CA VAL A 71 21.75 -5.11 11.10
C VAL A 71 22.64 -3.92 10.72
N ASP A 72 22.59 -2.84 11.49
CA ASP A 72 23.41 -1.64 11.24
C ASP A 72 24.89 -1.96 11.43
N GLY A 73 25.27 -2.72 12.46
CA GLY A 73 26.64 -3.17 12.66
C GLY A 73 27.19 -4.03 11.52
N ILE A 74 26.36 -4.88 10.90
CA ILE A 74 26.76 -5.64 9.70
C ILE A 74 26.90 -4.71 8.48
N ARG A 75 25.93 -3.81 8.26
CA ARG A 75 25.93 -2.87 7.13
C ARG A 75 27.12 -1.92 7.15
N GLU A 76 27.51 -1.46 8.34
CA GLU A 76 28.66 -0.59 8.54
C GLU A 76 30.01 -1.33 8.46
N GLY A 77 29.98 -2.66 8.32
CA GLY A 77 31.18 -3.50 8.31
C GLY A 77 31.87 -3.62 9.67
N LYS A 78 31.18 -3.28 10.78
CA LYS A 78 31.68 -3.48 12.15
C LYS A 78 31.82 -4.98 12.45
N TRP A 79 30.87 -5.76 11.98
CA TRP A 79 30.84 -7.22 12.09
C TRP A 79 30.47 -7.85 10.75
N SER A 80 30.95 -9.07 10.49
CA SER A 80 30.46 -9.89 9.37
C SER A 80 29.20 -10.67 9.77
N ALA A 81 28.39 -11.08 8.80
CA ALA A 81 27.24 -11.94 9.05
C ALA A 81 27.65 -13.27 9.69
N GLU A 82 28.77 -13.86 9.25
CA GLU A 82 29.34 -15.09 9.83
C GLU A 82 29.69 -14.91 11.32
N GLU A 83 30.36 -13.82 11.68
CA GLU A 83 30.71 -13.53 13.08
C GLU A 83 29.47 -13.39 13.96
N VAL A 84 28.46 -12.65 13.46
CA VAL A 84 27.20 -12.45 14.18
C VAL A 84 26.45 -13.76 14.35
N THR A 85 26.22 -14.51 13.26
CA THR A 85 25.53 -15.81 13.31
C THR A 85 26.24 -16.79 14.22
N THR A 86 27.57 -16.86 14.18
CA THR A 86 28.36 -17.74 15.06
C THR A 86 28.18 -17.38 16.54
N ALA A 87 28.20 -16.08 16.87
CA ALA A 87 27.99 -15.60 18.23
C ALA A 87 26.61 -16.01 18.77
N PHE A 88 25.56 -15.81 17.97
CA PHE A 88 24.19 -16.20 18.33
C PHE A 88 24.03 -17.73 18.43
N CYS A 89 24.60 -18.51 17.50
CA CYS A 89 24.58 -19.98 17.56
C CYS A 89 25.20 -20.53 18.85
N LYS A 90 26.38 -20.01 19.24
CA LYS A 90 27.05 -20.39 20.50
C LYS A 90 26.19 -20.05 21.71
N ARG A 91 25.60 -18.85 21.73
CA ARG A 91 24.79 -18.40 22.85
C ARG A 91 23.45 -19.14 22.93
N ALA A 92 22.85 -19.47 21.80
CA ALA A 92 21.67 -20.34 21.72
C ALA A 92 21.98 -21.77 22.18
N ALA A 93 23.16 -22.31 21.86
CA ALA A 93 23.60 -23.61 22.37
C ALA A 93 23.72 -23.62 23.89
N LEU A 94 24.26 -22.55 24.49
CA LEU A 94 24.28 -22.37 25.94
C LEU A 94 22.87 -22.25 26.52
N ALA A 95 22.02 -21.38 25.95
CA ALA A 95 20.65 -21.20 26.40
C ALA A 95 19.87 -22.52 26.37
N HIS A 96 20.04 -23.33 25.33
CA HIS A 96 19.43 -24.64 25.20
C HIS A 96 19.88 -25.62 26.28
N GLN A 97 21.18 -25.70 26.56
CA GLN A 97 21.69 -26.59 27.61
C GLN A 97 21.18 -26.23 29.01
N LEU A 98 20.79 -24.97 29.23
CA LEU A 98 20.30 -24.45 30.50
C LEU A 98 18.78 -24.51 30.63
N THR A 99 18.06 -24.33 29.53
CA THR A 99 16.61 -24.12 29.54
C THR A 99 15.83 -25.06 28.65
N ASN A 100 16.48 -25.87 27.83
CA ASN A 100 15.84 -26.76 26.85
C ASN A 100 14.88 -26.01 25.89
N CYS A 101 15.29 -24.83 25.44
CA CYS A 101 14.45 -23.92 24.66
C CYS A 101 14.37 -24.20 23.15
N LEU A 102 15.11 -25.18 22.61
CA LEU A 102 15.21 -25.45 21.17
C LEU A 102 14.61 -26.83 20.85
N THR A 103 13.96 -26.95 19.69
CA THR A 103 13.54 -28.23 19.07
C THR A 103 14.57 -28.68 18.05
N GLU A 104 14.86 -27.82 17.08
CA GLU A 104 15.72 -28.13 15.93
C GLU A 104 16.92 -27.19 15.89
N ILE A 105 18.10 -27.75 15.66
CA ILE A 105 19.38 -27.02 15.67
C ILE A 105 20.09 -27.26 14.33
N PHE A 106 20.34 -26.19 13.60
CA PHE A 106 20.99 -26.20 12.27
C PHE A 106 22.01 -25.05 12.15
N PHE A 107 22.85 -24.94 13.19
CA PHE A 107 23.86 -23.89 13.31
C PHE A 107 24.93 -23.93 12.21
N GLU A 108 25.31 -25.13 11.76
CA GLU A 108 26.34 -25.29 10.73
C GLU A 108 25.84 -24.75 9.40
N GLU A 109 24.61 -25.11 9.03
CA GLU A 109 23.93 -24.61 7.83
C GLU A 109 23.74 -23.08 7.89
N ALA A 110 23.37 -22.55 9.05
CA ALA A 110 23.22 -21.11 9.26
C ALA A 110 24.54 -20.34 9.10
N ILE A 111 25.64 -20.84 9.68
CA ILE A 111 26.97 -20.23 9.56
C ILE A 111 27.45 -20.25 8.10
N GLN A 112 27.17 -21.34 7.36
CA GLN A 112 27.48 -21.42 5.93
C GLN A 112 26.67 -20.41 5.11
N GLN A 113 25.37 -20.26 5.39
CA GLN A 113 24.52 -19.24 4.75
C GLN A 113 25.03 -17.83 5.04
N ALA A 114 25.39 -17.54 6.29
CA ALA A 114 25.93 -16.25 6.69
C ALA A 114 27.24 -15.91 5.97
N ARG A 115 28.16 -16.89 5.86
CA ARG A 115 29.39 -16.73 5.08
C ARG A 115 29.09 -16.44 3.61
N ALA A 116 28.15 -17.15 3.01
CA ALA A 116 27.75 -16.92 1.62
C ALA A 116 27.17 -15.50 1.40
N LEU A 117 26.45 -14.96 2.40
CA LEU A 117 25.97 -13.58 2.36
C LEU A 117 27.13 -12.56 2.41
N ASP A 118 28.12 -12.79 3.28
CA ASP A 118 29.33 -11.96 3.33
C ASP A 118 30.12 -12.02 2.02
N GLU A 119 30.35 -13.23 1.48
CA GLU A 119 31.04 -13.44 0.19
C GLU A 119 30.30 -12.74 -0.96
N ASN A 120 28.97 -12.80 -0.98
CA ASN A 120 28.16 -12.12 -2.00
C ASN A 120 28.24 -10.60 -1.87
N ARG A 121 28.18 -10.06 -0.65
CA ARG A 121 28.39 -8.62 -0.39
C ARG A 121 29.76 -8.18 -0.90
N ASP A 122 30.80 -8.93 -0.56
CA ASP A 122 32.18 -8.56 -0.90
C ASP A 122 32.43 -8.67 -2.42
N ALA A 123 31.77 -9.62 -3.10
CA ALA A 123 31.81 -9.75 -4.56
C ALA A 123 31.00 -8.68 -5.29
N HIS A 124 29.92 -8.16 -4.67
CA HIS A 124 29.00 -7.18 -5.26
C HIS A 124 28.79 -5.96 -4.33
N PRO A 125 29.83 -5.16 -4.05
CA PRO A 125 29.77 -4.08 -3.06
C PRO A 125 28.79 -2.95 -3.43
N GLU A 126 28.42 -2.83 -4.72
CA GLU A 126 27.46 -1.83 -5.22
C GLU A 126 26.00 -2.31 -5.14
N ALA A 127 25.75 -3.60 -4.85
CA ALA A 127 24.39 -4.12 -4.74
C ALA A 127 23.78 -3.75 -3.37
N PRO A 128 22.51 -3.30 -3.31
CA PRO A 128 21.88 -2.97 -2.04
C PRO A 128 21.72 -4.22 -1.18
N LEU A 129 22.10 -4.10 0.10
CA LEU A 129 21.87 -5.17 1.07
C LEU A 129 20.38 -5.27 1.43
N GLY A 130 19.89 -6.51 1.56
CA GLY A 130 18.53 -6.78 2.04
C GLY A 130 18.26 -6.15 3.41
N PRO A 131 16.99 -5.86 3.75
CA PRO A 131 16.65 -5.15 4.98
C PRO A 131 17.03 -5.94 6.25
N LEU A 132 17.13 -7.27 6.17
CA LEU A 132 17.52 -8.18 7.25
C LEU A 132 18.88 -8.85 7.02
N HIS A 133 19.71 -8.31 6.10
CA HIS A 133 20.95 -8.95 5.66
C HIS A 133 21.85 -9.41 6.83
N GLY A 134 22.04 -10.73 6.95
CA GLY A 134 22.90 -11.36 7.94
C GLY A 134 22.32 -11.47 9.35
N LEU A 135 21.09 -11.01 9.60
CA LEU A 135 20.46 -11.05 10.92
C LEU A 135 20.03 -12.48 11.29
N PRO A 136 20.51 -13.06 12.40
CA PRO A 136 20.05 -14.37 12.86
C PRO A 136 18.65 -14.28 13.47
N ILE A 137 17.72 -15.10 12.99
CA ILE A 137 16.32 -15.11 13.45
C ILE A 137 15.91 -16.53 13.88
N SER A 138 15.32 -16.63 15.08
CA SER A 138 14.75 -17.88 15.62
C SER A 138 13.28 -18.03 15.22
N LEU A 139 12.83 -19.27 15.04
CA LEU A 139 11.45 -19.58 14.66
C LEU A 139 10.80 -20.55 15.64
N LYS A 140 9.53 -20.32 15.97
CA LYS A 140 8.68 -21.34 16.59
C LYS A 140 8.68 -22.62 15.75
N ASP A 141 8.67 -23.80 16.40
CA ASP A 141 8.70 -25.10 15.71
C ASP A 141 7.58 -25.36 14.69
N THR A 142 6.52 -24.52 14.64
CA THR A 142 5.43 -24.59 13.67
C THR A 142 5.86 -24.24 12.24
N TYR A 143 6.92 -23.45 12.07
CA TYR A 143 7.38 -23.03 10.74
C TYR A 143 8.14 -24.15 10.01
N HIS A 144 7.85 -24.30 8.72
CA HIS A 144 8.54 -25.18 7.81
C HIS A 144 9.83 -24.51 7.31
N VAL A 145 10.94 -25.26 7.39
CA VAL A 145 12.28 -24.90 6.90
C VAL A 145 12.83 -26.14 6.19
N PRO A 146 13.29 -26.05 4.93
CA PRO A 146 13.80 -27.20 4.19
C PRO A 146 14.87 -27.99 4.94
N GLY A 147 14.75 -29.31 4.97
CA GLY A 147 15.68 -30.20 5.65
C GLY A 147 15.51 -30.28 7.17
N VAL A 148 14.55 -29.54 7.75
CA VAL A 148 14.30 -29.47 9.19
C VAL A 148 12.86 -29.92 9.51
N ASP A 149 12.69 -30.75 10.53
CA ASP A 149 11.36 -31.21 10.98
C ASP A 149 10.51 -30.05 11.48
N ALA A 150 9.19 -30.05 11.26
CA ALA A 150 8.24 -29.24 12.03
C ALA A 150 7.36 -30.16 12.86
N THR A 151 7.77 -30.40 14.11
CA THR A 151 7.21 -31.47 14.93
C THR A 151 5.99 -31.02 15.74
N ILE A 152 5.89 -29.72 16.02
CA ILE A 152 4.90 -29.10 16.92
C ILE A 152 4.81 -29.77 18.29
N GLY A 153 5.92 -30.38 18.75
CA GLY A 153 5.99 -31.12 20.01
C GLY A 153 5.27 -32.48 19.99
N LEU A 154 4.82 -32.98 18.84
CA LEU A 154 4.17 -34.28 18.71
C LEU A 154 5.12 -35.31 18.09
N ALA A 155 5.13 -36.52 18.66
CA ALA A 155 6.05 -37.56 18.23
C ALA A 155 5.75 -38.08 16.81
N CYS A 156 4.48 -38.00 16.38
CA CYS A 156 4.05 -38.45 15.06
C CYS A 156 4.70 -37.67 13.90
N PHE A 157 5.22 -36.48 14.14
CA PHE A 157 5.88 -35.63 13.14
C PHE A 157 7.42 -35.62 13.25
N ALA A 158 8.00 -36.40 14.16
CA ALA A 158 9.45 -36.52 14.27
C ALA A 158 10.06 -37.22 13.04
N PHE A 159 11.24 -36.75 12.61
CA PHE A 159 11.98 -37.25 11.43
C PHE A 159 11.18 -37.16 10.13
N GLN A 160 10.43 -36.07 9.97
CA GLN A 160 9.70 -35.69 8.77
C GLN A 160 10.16 -34.28 8.35
N PRO A 161 11.37 -34.17 7.78
CA PRO A 161 11.93 -32.88 7.44
C PRO A 161 11.09 -32.21 6.37
N SER A 162 10.91 -30.90 6.50
CA SER A 162 10.16 -30.09 5.54
C SER A 162 10.90 -30.04 4.21
N THR A 163 10.17 -29.91 3.10
CA THR A 163 10.74 -29.78 1.76
C THR A 163 10.77 -28.35 1.24
N SER A 164 9.96 -27.48 1.81
CA SER A 164 9.82 -26.06 1.45
C SER A 164 9.75 -25.19 2.70
N TYR A 165 9.90 -23.88 2.53
CA TYR A 165 9.65 -22.90 3.58
C TYR A 165 8.15 -22.67 3.77
N SER A 166 7.75 -22.27 4.98
CA SER A 166 6.49 -21.51 5.15
C SER A 166 6.67 -20.08 4.60
N PRO A 167 5.62 -19.41 4.10
CA PRO A 167 5.68 -18.06 3.55
C PRO A 167 6.44 -17.04 4.40
N LEU A 168 6.21 -16.98 5.72
CA LEU A 168 6.97 -16.07 6.59
C LEU A 168 8.47 -16.40 6.61
N ALA A 169 8.82 -17.68 6.70
CA ALA A 169 10.22 -18.11 6.74
C ALA A 169 10.92 -17.82 5.40
N GLU A 170 10.22 -18.04 4.28
CA GLU A 170 10.71 -17.70 2.94
C GLU A 170 10.95 -16.20 2.79
N LEU A 171 9.99 -15.38 3.22
CA LEU A 171 10.09 -13.92 3.18
C LEU A 171 11.26 -13.42 4.03
N LEU A 172 11.46 -13.97 5.24
CA LEU A 172 12.60 -13.60 6.07
C LEU A 172 13.94 -13.89 5.38
N VAL A 173 14.07 -15.07 4.76
CA VAL A 173 15.29 -15.46 4.04
C VAL A 173 15.49 -14.58 2.80
N SER A 174 14.44 -14.28 2.04
CA SER A 174 14.54 -13.43 0.84
C SER A 174 14.95 -11.99 1.18
N LEU A 175 14.60 -11.51 2.38
CA LEU A 175 15.03 -10.22 2.92
C LEU A 175 16.46 -10.24 3.50
N GLY A 176 17.13 -11.40 3.48
CA GLY A 176 18.52 -11.59 3.85
C GLY A 176 18.75 -12.14 5.26
N ALA A 177 17.72 -12.58 5.98
CA ALA A 177 17.87 -13.16 7.31
C ALA A 177 18.51 -14.55 7.29
N VAL A 178 19.17 -14.91 8.38
CA VAL A 178 19.77 -16.23 8.61
C VAL A 178 18.97 -16.99 9.65
N LEU A 179 18.28 -18.06 9.24
CA LEU A 179 17.55 -18.92 10.17
C LEU A 179 18.52 -19.96 10.74
N TYR A 180 18.51 -20.18 12.05
CA TYR A 180 19.54 -21.02 12.70
C TYR A 180 19.04 -22.05 13.72
N CYS A 181 17.82 -21.87 14.23
CA CYS A 181 17.19 -22.83 15.13
C CYS A 181 15.67 -22.72 15.11
N LYS A 182 15.02 -23.75 15.65
CA LYS A 182 13.61 -23.69 16.03
C LYS A 182 13.41 -23.88 17.52
N THR A 183 12.38 -23.24 18.06
CA THR A 183 12.16 -23.12 19.50
C THR A 183 11.03 -24.00 20.03
N ASN A 184 11.19 -24.47 21.26
CA ASN A 184 10.34 -25.45 21.92
C ASN A 184 8.93 -24.89 22.27
N ILE A 185 7.98 -25.81 22.37
CA ILE A 185 6.52 -25.55 22.38
C ILE A 185 5.84 -26.59 23.29
N PRO A 186 4.66 -26.33 23.88
CA PRO A 186 3.87 -27.37 24.53
C PRO A 186 3.24 -28.37 23.56
N GLN A 187 2.98 -29.60 24.04
CA GLN A 187 2.14 -30.56 23.33
C GLN A 187 0.80 -29.90 22.95
N THR A 188 0.33 -30.12 21.72
CA THR A 188 -0.94 -29.59 21.16
C THR A 188 -0.98 -28.09 20.86
N LEU A 189 0.01 -27.28 21.24
CA LEU A 189 -0.03 -25.80 21.18
C LEU A 189 -1.09 -25.15 22.11
N MET A 190 -2.01 -25.91 22.69
CA MET A 190 -3.22 -25.41 23.37
C MET A 190 -3.05 -25.34 24.89
N THR A 191 -1.90 -24.88 25.37
CA THR A 191 -1.69 -24.60 26.80
C THR A 191 -0.66 -23.48 26.99
N ALA A 192 -0.78 -22.76 28.10
CA ALA A 192 0.07 -21.62 28.47
C ALA A 192 1.31 -22.07 29.27
N ASP A 193 1.90 -23.18 28.85
CA ASP A 193 3.12 -23.78 29.39
C ASP A 193 4.00 -24.24 28.22
N SER A 194 5.20 -24.77 28.46
CA SER A 194 6.08 -25.29 27.40
C SER A 194 6.73 -26.60 27.78
N GLU A 195 5.97 -27.69 27.63
CA GLU A 195 6.44 -29.06 27.79
C GLU A 195 5.82 -29.94 26.71
N ASN A 196 6.59 -30.89 26.19
CA ASN A 196 6.04 -31.96 25.35
C ASN A 196 6.82 -33.25 25.57
N ASN A 197 6.26 -34.38 25.14
CA ASN A 197 6.90 -35.68 25.33
C ASN A 197 8.16 -35.87 24.46
N LEU A 198 8.28 -35.12 23.36
CA LEU A 198 9.36 -35.29 22.40
C LEU A 198 10.67 -34.67 22.90
N PHE A 199 10.65 -33.38 23.25
CA PHE A 199 11.80 -32.58 23.69
C PHE A 199 11.81 -32.33 25.20
N GLY A 200 10.69 -32.47 25.91
CA GLY A 200 10.59 -32.19 27.34
C GLY A 200 10.24 -30.74 27.66
N ARG A 201 10.42 -30.37 28.93
CA ARG A 201 10.06 -29.06 29.46
C ARG A 201 11.12 -28.00 29.17
N THR A 202 10.65 -26.82 28.80
CA THR A 202 11.44 -25.58 28.77
C THR A 202 11.43 -24.92 30.15
N ILE A 203 12.59 -24.49 30.63
CA ILE A 203 12.78 -23.88 31.96
C ILE A 203 12.80 -22.35 31.85
N ASN A 204 12.12 -21.66 32.77
CA ASN A 204 12.17 -20.20 32.87
C ASN A 204 13.54 -19.75 33.43
N PRO A 205 14.28 -18.86 32.74
CA PRO A 205 15.63 -18.45 33.14
C PRO A 205 15.64 -17.43 34.30
N HIS A 206 14.52 -16.76 34.56
CA HIS A 206 14.38 -15.87 35.71
C HIS A 206 14.17 -16.64 37.00
N ASN A 207 13.35 -17.71 36.96
CA ASN A 207 13.11 -18.57 38.12
C ASN A 207 12.72 -19.97 37.64
N ARG A 208 13.61 -20.94 37.84
CA ARG A 208 13.48 -22.32 37.34
C ARG A 208 12.33 -23.14 37.91
N TYR A 209 11.61 -22.63 38.90
CA TYR A 209 10.42 -23.28 39.47
C TYR A 209 9.11 -22.75 38.90
N LEU A 210 9.18 -21.78 37.98
CA LEU A 210 8.05 -21.17 37.31
C LEU A 210 8.06 -21.57 35.83
N THR A 211 6.88 -21.56 35.21
CA THR A 211 6.74 -21.85 33.78
C THR A 211 7.44 -20.78 32.92
N ALA A 212 7.97 -21.21 31.77
CA ALA A 212 8.41 -20.31 30.70
C ALA A 212 7.23 -19.69 29.92
N GLY A 213 5.99 -20.10 30.23
CA GLY A 213 4.80 -19.73 29.46
C GLY A 213 4.73 -20.46 28.13
N GLY A 214 3.70 -20.19 27.33
CA GLY A 214 3.50 -20.86 26.06
C GLY A 214 2.35 -20.27 25.23
N SER A 215 2.16 -20.73 23.99
CA SER A 215 2.85 -21.87 23.36
C SER A 215 4.16 -21.54 22.65
N THR A 216 4.55 -20.26 22.50
CA THR A 216 5.86 -19.86 21.95
C THR A 216 6.92 -19.78 23.07
N GLY A 217 6.97 -20.78 23.95
CA GLY A 217 7.75 -20.65 25.19
C GLY A 217 9.21 -21.02 25.10
N GLY A 218 9.72 -21.51 23.96
CA GLY A 218 11.16 -21.60 23.70
C GLY A 218 11.79 -20.25 23.31
N GLU A 219 11.07 -19.38 22.57
CA GLU A 219 11.55 -18.04 22.21
C GLU A 219 11.85 -17.18 23.44
N GLY A 220 10.96 -17.22 24.45
CA GLY A 220 11.10 -16.42 25.67
C GLY A 220 12.45 -16.59 26.37
N PRO A 221 12.80 -17.81 26.84
CA PRO A 221 14.10 -18.08 27.45
C PRO A 221 15.29 -17.88 26.50
N LEU A 222 15.13 -18.19 25.22
CA LEU A 222 16.20 -17.98 24.23
C LEU A 222 16.57 -16.49 24.13
N ILE A 223 15.57 -15.61 24.00
CA ILE A 223 15.76 -14.16 23.93
C ILE A 223 16.22 -13.59 25.27
N ALA A 224 15.63 -14.03 26.38
CA ALA A 224 16.01 -13.55 27.72
C ALA A 224 17.49 -13.86 28.06
N LEU A 225 18.03 -14.95 27.52
CA LEU A 225 19.43 -15.32 27.66
C LEU A 225 20.34 -14.70 26.59
N GLY A 226 19.81 -13.91 25.66
CA GLY A 226 20.54 -13.28 24.55
C GLY A 226 20.94 -14.25 23.44
N GLY A 227 20.38 -15.45 23.42
CA GLY A 227 20.59 -16.42 22.34
C GLY A 227 19.87 -16.04 21.04
N SER A 228 18.92 -15.10 21.11
CA SER A 228 18.25 -14.46 19.98
C SER A 228 17.92 -12.99 20.33
N VAL A 229 17.87 -12.10 19.34
CA VAL A 229 17.37 -10.72 19.49
C VAL A 229 15.99 -10.51 18.85
N LEU A 230 15.61 -11.40 17.92
CA LEU A 230 14.35 -11.39 17.20
C LEU A 230 13.98 -12.82 16.81
N GLY A 231 12.77 -13.23 17.13
CA GLY A 231 12.19 -14.49 16.68
C GLY A 231 10.70 -14.37 16.38
N PHE A 232 10.16 -15.35 15.67
CA PHE A 232 8.75 -15.36 15.27
C PHE A 232 7.98 -16.52 15.88
N GLY A 233 6.79 -16.22 16.36
CA GLY A 233 5.85 -17.20 16.89
C GLY A 233 4.43 -16.96 16.42
N THR A 234 3.48 -17.56 17.12
CA THR A 234 2.05 -17.47 16.81
C THR A 234 1.23 -17.27 18.08
N ASP A 235 0.06 -16.64 17.94
CA ASP A 235 -0.81 -16.26 19.05
C ASP A 235 -2.30 -16.36 18.66
N ILE A 236 -3.01 -17.30 19.30
CA ILE A 236 -4.46 -17.49 19.21
C ILE A 236 -5.20 -17.17 20.52
N ALA A 237 -4.48 -17.16 21.64
CA ALA A 237 -5.04 -16.89 22.97
C ALA A 237 -4.06 -16.17 23.92
N GLY A 238 -2.87 -15.78 23.44
CA GLY A 238 -1.78 -15.24 24.26
C GLY A 238 -0.40 -15.86 24.01
N SER A 239 -0.25 -16.73 23.01
CA SER A 239 0.97 -17.54 22.85
C SER A 239 2.25 -16.79 22.48
N LEU A 240 2.19 -15.49 22.11
CA LEU A 240 3.36 -14.61 22.04
C LEU A 240 3.54 -13.82 23.35
N ARG A 241 2.42 -13.41 23.95
CA ARG A 241 2.35 -12.46 25.06
C ARG A 241 2.63 -13.11 26.42
N ILE A 242 2.12 -14.30 26.65
CA ILE A 242 2.34 -15.09 27.88
C ILE A 242 3.83 -15.44 28.05
N PRO A 243 4.53 -16.04 27.07
CA PRO A 243 5.96 -16.28 27.23
C PRO A 243 6.78 -14.98 27.29
N ALA A 244 6.35 -13.91 26.64
CA ALA A 244 6.98 -12.59 26.80
C ALA A 244 6.92 -12.08 28.24
N LEU A 245 5.72 -12.14 28.87
CA LEU A 245 5.51 -11.82 30.28
C LEU A 245 6.40 -12.68 31.19
N CYS A 246 6.39 -14.01 30.99
CA CYS A 246 7.07 -14.94 31.88
C CYS A 246 8.59 -14.77 31.88
N ASN A 247 9.16 -14.41 30.73
CA ASN A 247 10.61 -14.36 30.53
C ASN A 247 11.17 -12.93 30.43
N GLY A 248 10.36 -11.90 30.67
CA GLY A 248 10.84 -10.51 30.67
C GLY A 248 11.32 -10.01 29.31
N VAL A 249 10.67 -10.45 28.24
CA VAL A 249 10.97 -10.03 26.85
C VAL A 249 9.76 -9.37 26.22
N TYR A 250 9.91 -8.85 25.00
CA TYR A 250 8.82 -8.20 24.27
C TYR A 250 8.14 -9.21 23.35
N GLY A 251 6.81 -9.18 23.28
CA GLY A 251 6.03 -10.00 22.38
C GLY A 251 4.89 -9.19 21.79
N PHE A 252 4.89 -9.03 20.47
CA PHE A 252 3.88 -8.28 19.73
C PHE A 252 2.98 -9.26 18.99
N LYS A 253 1.68 -9.23 19.28
CA LYS A 253 0.63 -9.90 18.52
C LYS A 253 -0.01 -8.90 17.55
N PRO A 254 0.26 -9.02 16.24
CA PRO A 254 -0.39 -8.18 15.24
C PRO A 254 -1.88 -8.51 15.09
N SER A 255 -2.66 -7.63 14.48
CA SER A 255 -3.95 -8.03 13.90
C SER A 255 -3.75 -9.16 12.89
N SER A 256 -4.73 -10.05 12.79
CA SER A 256 -4.72 -11.15 11.84
C SER A 256 -4.66 -10.60 10.40
N GLY A 257 -3.92 -11.29 9.54
CA GLY A 257 -3.65 -10.85 8.17
C GLY A 257 -2.54 -9.80 8.02
N MET A 258 -1.95 -9.25 9.10
CA MET A 258 -0.80 -8.33 8.96
C MET A 258 0.51 -9.03 8.66
N MET A 259 0.67 -10.29 9.10
CA MET A 259 1.89 -11.08 8.93
C MET A 259 1.54 -12.42 8.30
N PRO A 260 2.41 -12.97 7.42
CA PRO A 260 2.19 -14.28 6.82
C PRO A 260 2.04 -15.36 7.90
N PHE A 261 0.99 -16.18 7.77
CA PHE A 261 0.63 -17.25 8.70
C PHE A 261 0.47 -18.61 8.01
N SER A 262 0.10 -18.63 6.74
CA SER A 262 -0.21 -19.85 5.97
C SER A 262 0.95 -20.84 5.96
N GLY A 263 0.66 -22.11 5.65
CA GLY A 263 1.69 -23.12 5.40
C GLY A 263 2.53 -23.48 6.62
N GLN A 264 2.02 -23.27 7.84
CA GLN A 264 2.62 -23.77 9.07
C GLN A 264 2.12 -25.18 9.40
N ARG A 265 2.89 -25.95 10.16
CA ARG A 265 2.41 -27.19 10.75
C ARG A 265 1.46 -26.86 11.90
N LEU A 266 0.24 -27.37 11.85
CA LEU A 266 -0.79 -27.17 12.88
C LEU A 266 -1.32 -28.50 13.42
N PRO A 267 -1.78 -28.55 14.68
CA PRO A 267 -2.42 -29.72 15.31
C PRO A 267 -3.87 -29.92 14.84
N PHE A 268 -4.26 -29.31 13.73
CA PHE A 268 -5.62 -29.28 13.18
C PHE A 268 -5.66 -29.92 11.79
N ALA A 269 -6.84 -30.33 11.36
CA ALA A 269 -7.04 -30.89 10.03
C ALA A 269 -6.68 -29.85 8.94
N PRO A 270 -6.16 -30.27 7.77
CA PRO A 270 -5.91 -29.36 6.65
C PRO A 270 -7.15 -28.53 6.28
N GLY A 271 -6.98 -27.22 6.06
CA GLY A 271 -8.08 -26.30 5.77
C GLY A 271 -8.78 -25.74 7.00
N TRP A 272 -8.22 -25.96 8.20
CA TRP A 272 -8.69 -25.35 9.45
C TRP A 272 -8.36 -23.85 9.52
N GLU A 273 -7.33 -23.40 8.80
CA GLU A 273 -6.88 -22.03 8.77
C GLU A 273 -8.04 -21.07 8.42
N GLY A 274 -8.37 -20.16 9.34
CA GLY A 274 -9.49 -19.22 9.19
C GLY A 274 -10.82 -19.64 9.85
N ILE A 275 -10.91 -20.85 10.41
CA ILE A 275 -12.09 -21.31 11.16
C ILE A 275 -11.99 -20.91 12.63
N GLY A 276 -13.08 -20.35 13.19
CA GLY A 276 -13.13 -19.91 14.59
C GLY A 276 -12.35 -18.61 14.86
N ILE A 277 -11.45 -18.64 15.84
CA ILE A 277 -10.55 -17.52 16.16
C ILE A 277 -9.32 -17.63 15.26
N VAL A 278 -9.07 -16.60 14.46
CA VAL A 278 -7.92 -16.57 13.56
C VAL A 278 -6.65 -16.32 14.37
N ALA A 279 -5.66 -17.21 14.25
CA ALA A 279 -4.36 -17.04 14.87
C ALA A 279 -3.53 -15.99 14.12
N SER A 280 -2.66 -15.29 14.83
CA SER A 280 -1.76 -14.28 14.25
C SER A 280 -0.29 -14.70 14.43
N ALA A 281 0.53 -14.48 13.39
CA ALA A 281 1.98 -14.59 13.47
C ALA A 281 2.58 -13.24 13.92
N GLY A 282 3.63 -13.26 14.73
CA GLY A 282 4.21 -12.01 15.24
C GLY A 282 5.58 -12.16 15.88
N PRO A 283 6.31 -11.04 16.06
CA PRO A 283 7.66 -11.05 16.60
C PRO A 283 7.68 -11.10 18.13
N MET A 284 8.63 -11.89 18.67
CA MET A 284 9.18 -11.72 20.01
C MET A 284 10.60 -11.18 19.89
N ALA A 285 10.97 -10.23 20.74
CA ALA A 285 12.26 -9.55 20.61
C ALA A 285 12.83 -9.06 21.95
N SER A 286 14.10 -8.67 21.91
CA SER A 286 14.80 -8.07 23.05
C SER A 286 14.44 -6.59 23.30
N SER A 287 13.75 -5.94 22.35
CA SER A 287 13.34 -4.54 22.48
C SER A 287 12.04 -4.23 21.72
N VAL A 288 11.32 -3.18 22.13
CA VAL A 288 10.18 -2.64 21.35
C VAL A 288 10.63 -2.21 19.96
N ARG A 289 11.83 -1.62 19.83
CA ARG A 289 12.38 -1.17 18.55
C ARG A 289 12.55 -2.34 17.60
N ALA A 290 13.03 -3.49 18.08
CA ALA A 290 13.15 -4.70 17.28
C ALA A 290 11.79 -5.29 16.85
N CYS A 291 10.76 -5.27 17.71
CA CYS A 291 9.40 -5.62 17.30
C CYS A 291 8.88 -4.70 16.20
N SER A 292 9.00 -3.38 16.37
CA SER A 292 8.57 -2.38 15.37
C SER A 292 9.33 -2.54 14.05
N PHE A 293 10.65 -2.75 14.11
CA PHE A 293 11.50 -2.99 12.95
C PHE A 293 11.06 -4.24 12.18
N ALA A 294 10.71 -5.32 12.88
CA ALA A 294 10.20 -6.54 12.24
C ALA A 294 8.87 -6.31 11.52
N LEU A 295 7.91 -5.64 12.17
CA LEU A 295 6.62 -5.29 11.57
C LEU A 295 6.79 -4.39 10.34
N GLU A 296 7.57 -3.31 10.48
CA GLU A 296 7.84 -2.36 9.40
C GLU A 296 8.50 -3.05 8.21
N THR A 297 9.51 -3.88 8.47
CA THR A 297 10.27 -4.57 7.42
C THR A 297 9.39 -5.55 6.65
N ILE A 298 8.56 -6.33 7.34
CA ILE A 298 7.66 -7.30 6.69
C ILE A 298 6.54 -6.60 5.94
N LEU A 299 5.89 -5.58 6.52
CA LEU A 299 4.79 -4.87 5.87
C LEU A 299 5.25 -4.08 4.63
N LYS A 300 6.47 -3.52 4.66
CA LYS A 300 7.09 -2.88 3.48
C LYS A 300 7.44 -3.88 2.37
N ALA A 301 7.58 -5.16 2.69
CA ALA A 301 7.82 -6.22 1.71
C ALA A 301 6.53 -6.78 1.10
N VAL A 302 5.38 -6.12 1.31
CA VAL A 302 4.07 -6.45 0.72
C VAL A 302 3.71 -7.93 0.95
N PRO A 303 3.46 -8.34 2.21
CA PRO A 303 3.32 -9.75 2.56
C PRO A 303 2.13 -10.46 1.89
N SER A 304 1.15 -9.71 1.37
CA SER A 304 0.06 -10.24 0.52
C SER A 304 0.54 -10.92 -0.75
N ASP A 305 1.76 -10.61 -1.21
CA ASP A 305 2.31 -11.16 -2.46
C ASP A 305 2.87 -12.58 -2.26
N VAL A 306 3.13 -12.97 -1.01
CA VAL A 306 3.66 -14.30 -0.64
C VAL A 306 2.68 -15.14 0.16
N ASP A 307 1.67 -14.53 0.79
CA ASP A 307 0.64 -15.23 1.55
C ASP A 307 -0.75 -14.62 1.28
N PRO A 308 -1.69 -15.37 0.66
CA PRO A 308 -3.04 -14.87 0.36
C PRO A 308 -3.89 -14.61 1.60
N MET A 309 -3.49 -15.06 2.79
CA MET A 309 -4.16 -14.69 4.04
C MET A 309 -3.78 -13.29 4.53
N CYS A 310 -2.78 -12.64 3.91
CA CYS A 310 -2.36 -11.31 4.28
C CYS A 310 -3.20 -10.22 3.65
N LEU A 311 -3.50 -9.20 4.44
CA LEU A 311 -4.11 -7.95 3.99
C LEU A 311 -3.03 -7.04 3.41
N ARG A 312 -3.35 -6.38 2.29
CA ARG A 312 -2.45 -5.37 1.70
C ARG A 312 -2.65 -4.02 2.39
N ILE A 313 -2.01 -3.85 3.55
CA ILE A 313 -2.02 -2.60 4.32
C ILE A 313 -0.62 -1.94 4.22
N PRO A 314 -0.49 -0.76 3.61
CA PRO A 314 0.81 -0.11 3.46
C PRO A 314 1.33 0.43 4.80
N TRP A 315 2.66 0.51 4.94
CA TRP A 315 3.31 1.25 6.02
C TRP A 315 3.48 2.71 5.60
N TYR A 316 2.74 3.64 6.20
CA TYR A 316 2.68 5.04 5.75
C TYR A 316 3.01 6.04 6.86
N GLU A 317 3.41 7.25 6.49
CA GLU A 317 3.51 8.37 7.44
C GLU A 317 2.25 9.23 7.35
N SER A 318 1.73 9.68 8.50
CA SER A 318 0.54 10.53 8.56
C SER A 318 0.64 11.54 9.69
N ALA A 319 -0.14 12.62 9.58
CA ALA A 319 -0.27 13.59 10.67
C ALA A 319 -0.79 12.95 11.98
N GLU A 320 -1.60 11.90 11.86
CA GLU A 320 -2.12 11.15 13.01
C GLU A 320 -1.01 10.35 13.70
N LEU A 321 -0.17 9.62 12.95
CA LEU A 321 1.00 8.94 13.51
C LEU A 321 2.00 9.93 14.11
N ALA A 322 2.15 11.13 13.52
CA ALA A 322 2.97 12.19 14.08
C ALA A 322 2.40 12.73 15.41
N ARG A 323 1.07 12.85 15.53
CA ARG A 323 0.39 13.23 16.79
C ARG A 323 0.72 12.25 17.91
N LEU A 324 0.62 10.95 17.64
CA LEU A 324 0.87 9.88 18.62
C LEU A 324 2.30 9.87 19.20
N LYS A 325 3.26 10.54 18.55
CA LYS A 325 4.63 10.74 19.07
C LYS A 325 4.69 11.73 20.23
N ASP A 326 3.71 12.63 20.38
CA ASP A 326 3.59 13.55 21.51
C ASP A 326 2.74 12.93 22.64
N PRO A 327 3.34 12.59 23.80
CA PRO A 327 2.61 12.01 24.92
C PRO A 327 1.47 12.89 25.45
N LYS A 328 1.53 14.21 25.29
CA LYS A 328 0.42 15.10 25.72
C LYS A 328 -0.84 14.93 24.88
N SER A 329 -0.71 14.37 23.68
CA SER A 329 -1.82 14.06 22.81
C SER A 329 -2.46 12.70 23.11
N LEU A 330 -1.74 11.82 23.84
CA LEU A 330 -2.17 10.45 24.06
C LEU A 330 -3.26 10.35 25.13
N ARG A 331 -4.31 9.60 24.80
CA ARG A 331 -5.38 9.21 25.72
C ARG A 331 -5.44 7.70 25.86
N ILE A 332 -5.00 7.20 27.01
CA ILE A 332 -4.81 5.77 27.28
C ILE A 332 -5.82 5.30 28.33
N GLY A 333 -6.58 4.27 28.00
CA GLY A 333 -7.45 3.60 28.96
C GLY A 333 -6.64 2.70 29.89
N VAL A 334 -6.96 2.69 31.18
CA VAL A 334 -6.28 1.91 32.22
C VAL A 334 -7.27 0.87 32.74
N VAL A 335 -6.97 -0.39 32.49
CA VAL A 335 -7.75 -1.55 32.97
C VAL A 335 -6.96 -2.20 34.09
N SER A 336 -7.46 -2.12 35.33
CA SER A 336 -6.78 -2.68 36.50
C SER A 336 -6.84 -4.21 36.54
N ASP A 337 -7.99 -4.78 36.15
CA ASP A 337 -8.27 -6.20 36.06
C ASP A 337 -9.34 -6.46 34.99
N ASP A 338 -9.60 -7.74 34.69
CA ASP A 338 -10.60 -8.12 33.68
C ASP A 338 -12.03 -8.20 34.24
N GLY A 339 -12.25 -7.84 35.52
CA GLY A 339 -13.53 -7.94 36.21
C GLY A 339 -13.96 -9.36 36.58
N LEU A 340 -13.06 -10.35 36.43
CA LEU A 340 -13.31 -11.75 36.76
C LEU A 340 -12.21 -12.34 37.66
N LEU A 341 -10.96 -11.90 37.47
CA LEU A 341 -9.80 -12.35 38.20
C LEU A 341 -9.05 -11.15 38.79
N THR A 342 -8.71 -11.25 40.07
CA THR A 342 -8.02 -10.22 40.82
C THR A 342 -6.53 -10.27 40.54
N THR A 343 -5.92 -9.11 40.28
CA THR A 343 -4.47 -9.04 40.05
C THR A 343 -3.68 -9.22 41.33
N THR A 344 -2.64 -10.04 41.27
CA THR A 344 -1.67 -10.24 42.37
C THR A 344 -0.90 -8.95 42.67
N PRO A 345 -0.38 -8.77 43.90
CA PRO A 345 0.36 -7.57 44.31
C PRO A 345 1.46 -7.10 43.34
N PRO A 346 2.35 -7.97 42.79
CA PRO A 346 3.39 -7.50 41.86
C PRO A 346 2.82 -6.95 40.54
N VAL A 347 1.71 -7.52 40.06
CA VAL A 347 1.03 -7.07 38.84
C VAL A 347 0.34 -5.73 39.06
N ARG A 348 -0.35 -5.58 40.20
CA ARG A 348 -0.99 -4.32 40.58
C ARG A 348 0.01 -3.19 40.71
N ARG A 349 1.15 -3.45 41.38
CA ARG A 349 2.24 -2.49 41.48
C ARG A 349 2.76 -2.09 40.10
N ALA A 350 2.93 -3.04 39.19
CA ALA A 350 3.36 -2.75 37.83
C ALA A 350 2.40 -1.79 37.11
N MET A 351 1.08 -2.01 37.25
CA MET A 351 0.05 -1.14 36.68
C MET A 351 0.04 0.25 37.31
N GLU A 352 0.10 0.35 38.64
CA GLU A 352 0.12 1.62 39.37
C GLU A 352 1.36 2.46 39.03
N GLU A 353 2.54 1.82 38.99
CA GLU A 353 3.79 2.48 38.62
C GLU A 353 3.77 2.95 37.16
N ALA A 354 3.26 2.12 36.24
CA ALA A 354 3.11 2.48 34.84
C ALA A 354 2.17 3.68 34.67
N GLU A 355 0.96 3.62 35.24
CA GLU A 355 -0.01 4.72 35.17
C GLU A 355 0.57 6.02 35.75
N LYS A 356 1.23 5.95 36.92
CA LYS A 356 1.88 7.10 37.54
C LYS A 356 2.93 7.73 36.63
N LYS A 357 3.79 6.92 36.01
CA LYS A 357 4.82 7.40 35.09
C LYS A 357 4.22 8.00 33.81
N LEU A 358 3.14 7.43 33.29
CA LEU A 358 2.43 7.97 32.14
C LEU A 358 1.78 9.33 32.44
N LYS A 359 1.12 9.47 33.58
CA LYS A 359 0.58 10.77 34.04
C LYS A 359 1.70 11.81 34.18
N LEU A 360 2.85 11.44 34.76
CA LEU A 360 4.02 12.32 34.88
C LEU A 360 4.61 12.72 33.52
N ALA A 361 4.50 11.85 32.51
CA ALA A 361 4.91 12.12 31.15
C ALA A 361 3.95 13.03 30.36
N GLY A 362 2.80 13.38 30.94
CA GLY A 362 1.76 14.20 30.31
C GLY A 362 0.67 13.42 29.57
N VAL A 363 0.69 12.08 29.64
CA VAL A 363 -0.34 11.22 29.02
C VAL A 363 -1.65 11.33 29.80
N THR A 364 -2.77 11.45 29.07
CA THR A 364 -4.10 11.40 29.66
C THR A 364 -4.50 9.96 29.91
N THR A 365 -4.59 9.56 31.16
CA THR A 365 -5.02 8.20 31.55
C THR A 365 -6.49 8.19 31.96
N VAL A 366 -7.25 7.18 31.52
CA VAL A 366 -8.69 7.05 31.77
C VAL A 366 -8.98 5.70 32.40
N PRO A 367 -9.46 5.59 33.64
CA PRO A 367 -9.84 4.29 34.20
C PRO A 367 -11.04 3.74 33.44
N VAL A 368 -10.95 2.48 32.99
CA VAL A 368 -11.99 1.81 32.20
C VAL A 368 -12.12 0.34 32.60
N GLN A 369 -13.32 -0.22 32.47
CA GLN A 369 -13.59 -1.64 32.68
C GLN A 369 -13.93 -2.32 31.35
N LEU A 370 -13.43 -3.54 31.14
CA LEU A 370 -13.73 -4.32 29.94
C LEU A 370 -15.20 -4.81 29.94
N PRO A 371 -15.96 -4.56 28.86
CA PRO A 371 -17.34 -5.03 28.78
C PRO A 371 -17.42 -6.53 28.42
N LEU A 372 -18.48 -7.19 28.88
CA LEU A 372 -18.89 -8.55 28.48
C LEU A 372 -17.80 -9.64 28.60
N MET A 373 -16.92 -9.55 29.60
CA MET A 373 -15.80 -10.49 29.73
C MET A 373 -16.26 -11.93 29.93
N LEU A 374 -17.23 -12.19 30.80
CA LEU A 374 -17.72 -13.55 31.08
C LEU A 374 -18.33 -14.19 29.83
N GLU A 375 -19.19 -13.46 29.12
CA GLU A 375 -19.81 -13.89 27.88
C GLU A 375 -18.75 -14.17 26.80
N SER A 376 -17.75 -13.30 26.69
CA SER A 376 -16.67 -13.43 25.72
C SER A 376 -15.83 -14.69 25.96
N LEU A 377 -15.52 -15.03 27.22
CA LEU A 377 -14.81 -16.27 27.55
C LEU A 377 -15.61 -17.52 27.16
N GLY A 378 -16.94 -17.48 27.33
CA GLY A 378 -17.83 -18.54 26.84
C GLY A 378 -17.75 -18.71 25.33
N VAL A 379 -17.79 -17.61 24.57
CA VAL A 379 -17.65 -17.66 23.11
C VAL A 379 -16.27 -18.17 22.69
N ILE A 380 -15.19 -17.74 23.36
CA ILE A 380 -13.82 -18.19 23.06
C ILE A 380 -13.67 -19.69 23.26
N GLY A 381 -14.13 -20.22 24.40
CA GLY A 381 -14.04 -21.66 24.69
C GLY A 381 -14.73 -22.51 23.62
N GLU A 382 -15.93 -22.09 23.20
CA GLU A 382 -16.68 -22.77 22.15
C GLU A 382 -16.03 -22.62 20.76
N MET A 383 -15.48 -21.43 20.45
CA MET A 383 -14.80 -21.17 19.18
C MET A 383 -13.48 -21.93 19.02
N LEU A 384 -12.74 -22.15 20.11
CA LEU A 384 -11.52 -22.96 20.09
C LEU A 384 -11.82 -24.46 19.92
N ALA A 385 -13.06 -24.89 20.20
CA ALA A 385 -13.49 -26.28 20.11
C ALA A 385 -14.31 -26.61 18.85
N VAL A 386 -14.39 -25.71 17.85
CA VAL A 386 -15.32 -25.82 16.71
C VAL A 386 -15.22 -27.14 15.95
N ASN A 387 -14.02 -27.66 15.71
CA ASN A 387 -13.83 -28.92 14.97
C ASN A 387 -13.71 -30.16 15.88
N GLY A 388 -13.94 -30.01 17.19
CA GLY A 388 -13.67 -31.07 18.16
C GLY A 388 -12.19 -31.44 18.22
N THR A 389 -11.88 -32.61 18.79
CA THR A 389 -10.50 -33.01 19.13
C THR A 389 -10.08 -34.32 18.50
N GLU A 390 -10.94 -34.94 17.69
CA GLU A 390 -10.73 -36.26 17.08
C GLU A 390 -9.42 -36.33 16.28
N TYR A 391 -9.21 -35.38 15.36
CA TYR A 391 -8.00 -35.33 14.53
C TYR A 391 -6.71 -35.22 15.37
N LEU A 392 -6.71 -34.35 16.38
CA LEU A 392 -5.57 -34.18 17.28
C LEU A 392 -5.32 -35.45 18.11
N MET A 393 -6.38 -36.08 18.62
CA MET A 393 -6.27 -37.32 19.37
C MET A 393 -5.77 -38.46 18.49
N ASP A 394 -6.14 -38.53 17.21
CA ASP A 394 -5.62 -39.51 16.26
C ASP A 394 -4.11 -39.32 16.05
N LEU A 395 -3.62 -38.08 15.91
CA LEU A 395 -2.19 -37.78 15.83
C LEU A 395 -1.44 -38.28 17.07
N ILE A 396 -1.93 -37.96 18.26
CA ILE A 396 -1.35 -38.37 19.56
C ILE A 396 -1.35 -39.90 19.69
N ASN A 397 -2.50 -40.53 19.42
CA ASN A 397 -2.70 -41.97 19.54
C ASN A 397 -1.83 -42.77 18.55
N SER A 398 -1.51 -42.21 17.38
CA SER A 398 -0.71 -42.87 16.34
C SER A 398 0.69 -43.32 16.81
N THR A 399 1.23 -42.66 17.84
CA THR A 399 2.52 -43.02 18.47
C THR A 399 2.40 -43.50 19.92
N GLY A 400 1.18 -43.52 20.45
CA GLY A 400 0.87 -43.89 21.83
C GLY A 400 1.47 -42.93 22.86
N GLU A 401 1.65 -41.65 22.53
CA GLU A 401 2.15 -40.66 23.48
C GLU A 401 1.03 -40.22 24.45
N PRO A 402 1.30 -40.08 25.76
CA PRO A 402 0.31 -39.61 26.72
C PRO A 402 0.10 -38.10 26.63
N LEU A 403 -1.02 -37.59 27.15
CA LEU A 403 -1.18 -36.15 27.35
C LEU A 403 -0.25 -35.65 28.45
N ILE A 404 0.32 -34.45 28.27
CA ILE A 404 1.06 -33.78 29.34
C ILE A 404 0.10 -33.20 30.40
N PRO A 405 0.54 -33.02 31.65
CA PRO A 405 -0.35 -32.60 32.74
C PRO A 405 -1.06 -31.26 32.50
N SER A 406 -0.38 -30.29 31.89
CA SER A 406 -0.94 -28.97 31.59
C SER A 406 -2.05 -29.01 30.53
N VAL A 407 -2.00 -29.96 29.59
CA VAL A 407 -3.05 -30.17 28.58
C VAL A 407 -4.25 -30.89 29.21
N GLU A 408 -4.00 -31.93 30.03
CA GLU A 408 -5.06 -32.65 30.75
C GLU A 408 -5.85 -31.70 31.67
N LYS A 409 -5.14 -30.84 32.42
CA LYS A 409 -5.75 -29.93 33.38
C LYS A 409 -6.60 -28.84 32.74
N LEU A 410 -6.20 -28.34 31.56
CA LEU A 410 -6.92 -27.25 30.88
C LEU A 410 -8.25 -27.72 30.31
N GLY A 411 -8.39 -28.99 29.95
CA GLY A 411 -9.66 -29.60 29.59
C GLY A 411 -10.26 -29.16 28.25
N LEU A 412 -9.59 -28.30 27.47
CA LEU A 412 -10.02 -27.85 26.14
C LEU A 412 -10.20 -29.03 25.15
N LEU A 413 -9.53 -30.16 25.40
CA LEU A 413 -9.63 -31.35 24.55
C LEU A 413 -10.94 -32.17 24.74
N ALA A 414 -11.80 -31.78 25.68
CA ALA A 414 -13.08 -32.45 25.94
C ALA A 414 -14.27 -31.85 25.16
N GLY A 415 -14.03 -30.82 24.32
CA GLY A 415 -15.09 -30.16 23.53
C GLY A 415 -15.61 -31.03 22.38
N SER A 416 -16.94 -31.07 22.21
CA SER A 416 -17.57 -31.74 21.07
C SER A 416 -17.49 -30.87 19.81
N PRO A 417 -17.34 -31.46 18.61
CA PRO A 417 -17.39 -30.72 17.35
C PRO A 417 -18.73 -29.99 17.22
N LYS A 418 -18.71 -28.83 16.57
CA LYS A 418 -19.87 -27.98 16.34
C LYS A 418 -20.42 -28.21 14.94
N THR A 419 -21.75 -28.20 14.84
CA THR A 419 -22.43 -28.14 13.54
C THR A 419 -22.23 -26.77 12.88
N MET A 420 -22.42 -26.70 11.56
CA MET A 420 -22.33 -25.42 10.84
C MET A 420 -23.31 -24.36 11.39
N GLY A 421 -24.52 -24.77 11.79
CA GLY A 421 -25.49 -23.86 12.40
C GLY A 421 -25.03 -23.29 13.74
N GLU A 422 -24.41 -24.12 14.60
CA GLU A 422 -23.81 -23.66 15.86
C GLU A 422 -22.62 -22.74 15.61
N TYR A 423 -21.80 -23.03 14.60
CA TYR A 423 -20.68 -22.16 14.21
C TYR A 423 -21.16 -20.77 13.74
N PHE A 424 -22.23 -20.68 12.95
CA PHE A 424 -22.83 -19.40 12.57
C PHE A 424 -23.37 -18.64 13.78
N GLU A 425 -23.99 -19.32 14.74
CA GLU A 425 -24.44 -18.69 15.98
C GLU A 425 -23.27 -18.18 16.83
N LEU A 426 -22.15 -18.91 16.88
CA LEU A 426 -20.93 -18.43 17.54
C LEU A 426 -20.37 -17.18 16.85
N ASN A 427 -20.33 -17.15 15.52
CA ASN A 427 -19.91 -15.97 14.77
C ASN A 427 -20.81 -14.76 15.03
N ARG A 428 -22.13 -14.97 15.11
CA ARG A 428 -23.11 -13.93 15.48
C ARG A 428 -22.79 -13.36 16.86
N LYS A 429 -22.56 -14.22 17.86
CA LYS A 429 -22.18 -13.79 19.23
C LYS A 429 -20.84 -13.04 19.25
N ARG A 430 -19.83 -13.51 18.52
CA ARG A 430 -18.55 -12.79 18.37
C ARG A 430 -18.77 -11.38 17.80
N GLN A 431 -19.63 -11.25 16.79
CA GLN A 431 -19.96 -9.95 16.20
C GLN A 431 -20.66 -9.01 17.20
N GLU A 432 -21.56 -9.53 18.04
CA GLU A 432 -22.19 -8.74 19.11
C GLU A 432 -21.16 -8.19 20.10
N VAL A 433 -20.20 -9.02 20.53
CA VAL A 433 -19.10 -8.57 21.40
C VAL A 433 -18.24 -7.52 20.67
N ALA A 434 -17.92 -7.73 19.40
CA ALA A 434 -17.12 -6.80 18.60
C ALA A 434 -17.77 -5.41 18.49
N LEU A 435 -19.09 -5.35 18.29
CA LEU A 435 -19.84 -4.08 18.26
C LEU A 435 -19.78 -3.34 19.59
N VAL A 436 -19.89 -4.07 20.72
CA VAL A 436 -19.78 -3.47 22.06
C VAL A 436 -18.37 -2.91 22.30
N TYR A 437 -17.32 -3.64 21.92
CA TYR A 437 -15.95 -3.14 22.05
C TYR A 437 -15.67 -1.95 21.13
N SER A 438 -16.18 -1.95 19.89
CA SER A 438 -16.05 -0.80 18.99
C SER A 438 -16.68 0.46 19.60
N LYS A 439 -17.88 0.34 20.15
CA LYS A 439 -18.55 1.41 20.88
C LYS A 439 -17.77 1.85 22.13
N PHE A 440 -17.22 0.90 22.89
CA PHE A 440 -16.37 1.19 24.05
C PHE A 440 -15.14 2.02 23.68
N TRP A 441 -14.44 1.71 22.57
CA TRP A 441 -13.31 2.49 22.08
C TRP A 441 -13.72 3.91 21.68
N PHE A 442 -14.85 4.04 20.98
CA PHE A 442 -15.38 5.32 20.50
C PHE A 442 -15.81 6.22 21.66
N GLU A 443 -16.67 5.73 22.56
CA GLU A 443 -17.23 6.54 23.67
C GLU A 443 -16.16 7.03 24.64
N ASN A 444 -15.10 6.25 24.83
CA ASN A 444 -13.99 6.65 25.71
C ASN A 444 -12.93 7.50 25.00
N ASN A 445 -12.97 7.59 23.67
CA ASN A 445 -12.01 8.27 22.80
C ASN A 445 -10.56 7.86 23.11
N LEU A 446 -10.27 6.56 23.04
CA LEU A 446 -8.97 6.01 23.45
C LEU A 446 -8.07 5.78 22.23
N ASP A 447 -6.78 6.07 22.40
CA ASP A 447 -5.71 5.73 21.44
C ASP A 447 -5.19 4.31 21.68
N ALA A 448 -5.12 3.89 22.95
CA ALA A 448 -4.70 2.56 23.36
C ALA A 448 -5.24 2.20 24.76
N LEU A 449 -5.12 0.93 25.15
CA LEU A 449 -5.35 0.44 26.51
C LEU A 449 -4.05 -0.05 27.12
N ILE A 450 -3.81 0.28 28.39
CA ILE A 450 -2.85 -0.46 29.23
C ILE A 450 -3.62 -1.37 30.18
N MET A 451 -3.15 -2.61 30.31
CA MET A 451 -3.74 -3.61 31.20
C MET A 451 -2.70 -4.66 31.60
N PRO A 452 -2.94 -5.47 32.63
CA PRO A 452 -2.14 -6.67 32.87
C PRO A 452 -2.24 -7.66 31.69
N PRO A 453 -1.15 -8.35 31.32
CA PRO A 453 -1.22 -9.51 30.41
C PRO A 453 -1.77 -10.78 31.09
N ALA A 454 -1.79 -10.82 32.42
CA ALA A 454 -2.31 -11.90 33.24
C ALA A 454 -2.60 -11.37 34.67
N PRO A 455 -3.42 -12.04 35.49
CA PRO A 455 -3.63 -11.61 36.88
C PRO A 455 -2.39 -11.86 37.76
N HIS A 456 -1.45 -12.68 37.29
CA HIS A 456 -0.24 -13.08 38.00
C HIS A 456 1.01 -12.93 37.13
N THR A 457 2.19 -13.12 37.72
CA THR A 457 3.46 -13.29 36.98
C THR A 457 3.57 -14.70 36.39
N ALA A 458 4.77 -15.19 36.06
CA ALA A 458 4.96 -16.62 35.79
C ALA A 458 4.52 -17.45 36.99
N VAL A 459 3.72 -18.50 36.79
CA VAL A 459 3.22 -19.39 37.86
C VAL A 459 3.97 -20.73 37.89
N PRO A 460 3.82 -21.56 38.94
CA PRO A 460 4.35 -22.91 38.94
C PRO A 460 3.91 -23.70 37.71
N GLU A 461 4.77 -24.61 37.29
CA GLU A 461 4.55 -25.45 36.11
C GLU A 461 3.21 -26.20 36.19
N ASN A 462 2.50 -26.32 35.07
CA ASN A 462 1.17 -26.94 34.95
C ASN A 462 0.04 -26.26 35.75
N THR A 463 0.24 -25.04 36.24
CA THR A 463 -0.79 -24.34 37.02
C THR A 463 -1.48 -23.19 36.30
N TRP A 464 -0.99 -22.79 35.12
CA TRP A 464 -1.60 -21.71 34.33
C TRP A 464 -3.04 -22.07 33.91
N ALA A 465 -3.99 -21.20 34.26
CA ALA A 465 -5.41 -21.39 33.99
C ALA A 465 -5.82 -20.83 32.60
N PHE A 466 -7.11 -20.72 32.30
CA PHE A 466 -7.53 -20.14 31.03
C PHE A 466 -7.08 -18.66 30.90
N PRO A 467 -6.43 -18.23 29.79
CA PRO A 467 -5.77 -16.92 29.71
C PRO A 467 -6.73 -15.78 29.29
N SER A 468 -7.64 -15.37 30.18
CA SER A 468 -8.68 -14.38 29.90
C SER A 468 -8.14 -13.02 29.41
N TYR A 469 -7.09 -12.50 30.06
CA TYR A 469 -6.48 -11.18 29.78
C TYR A 469 -5.87 -11.05 28.38
N THR A 470 -5.55 -12.17 27.73
CA THR A 470 -4.95 -12.17 26.39
C THR A 470 -5.92 -12.67 25.33
N ALA A 471 -6.74 -13.68 25.63
CA ALA A 471 -7.59 -14.35 24.66
C ALA A 471 -8.70 -13.46 24.08
N ILE A 472 -9.22 -12.51 24.87
CA ILE A 472 -10.21 -11.53 24.39
C ILE A 472 -9.71 -10.73 23.18
N TRP A 473 -8.42 -10.40 23.16
CA TRP A 473 -7.81 -9.65 22.07
C TRP A 473 -7.57 -10.48 20.80
N ASN A 474 -7.64 -11.81 20.90
CA ASN A 474 -7.69 -12.70 19.74
C ASN A 474 -9.12 -12.85 19.22
N LEU A 475 -10.10 -13.02 20.11
CA LEU A 475 -11.52 -13.09 19.73
C LEU A 475 -11.93 -11.89 18.86
N LEU A 476 -11.44 -10.71 19.25
CA LEU A 476 -11.78 -9.43 18.64
C LEU A 476 -10.74 -8.91 17.65
N ASP A 477 -9.61 -9.62 17.53
CA ASP A 477 -8.51 -9.31 16.60
C ASP A 477 -7.84 -7.93 16.79
N TYR A 478 -7.69 -7.51 18.04
CA TYR A 478 -6.98 -6.26 18.38
C TYR A 478 -5.47 -6.51 18.56
N PRO A 479 -4.57 -5.70 18.00
CA PRO A 479 -3.14 -5.87 18.15
C PRO A 479 -2.71 -5.54 19.58
N SER A 480 -1.69 -6.23 20.08
CA SER A 480 -1.22 -6.03 21.46
C SER A 480 0.26 -6.35 21.62
N ILE A 481 0.93 -5.64 22.52
CA ILE A 481 2.34 -5.87 22.87
C ILE A 481 2.52 -5.97 24.39
N VAL A 482 3.33 -6.93 24.83
CA VAL A 482 3.79 -7.04 26.22
C VAL A 482 5.08 -6.24 26.42
N LEU A 483 5.09 -5.43 27.47
CA LEU A 483 6.18 -4.54 27.87
C LEU A 483 6.65 -4.93 29.28
N PRO A 484 7.84 -5.54 29.44
CA PRO A 484 8.43 -5.81 30.75
C PRO A 484 8.67 -4.53 31.54
N THR A 485 8.32 -4.52 32.83
CA THR A 485 8.43 -3.35 33.73
C THR A 485 9.33 -3.58 34.94
N GLY A 486 9.86 -4.80 35.12
CA GLY A 486 10.78 -5.14 36.19
C GLY A 486 10.61 -6.59 36.64
N ALA A 487 10.83 -6.84 37.94
CA ALA A 487 10.59 -8.13 38.58
C ALA A 487 9.85 -7.98 39.92
N VAL A 488 9.38 -9.11 40.45
CA VAL A 488 8.89 -9.26 41.82
C VAL A 488 9.96 -8.84 42.82
N ASN A 489 9.58 -8.10 43.86
CA ASN A 489 10.47 -7.68 44.94
C ASN A 489 9.79 -7.77 46.32
N GLU A 490 10.56 -7.52 47.38
CA GLU A 490 10.14 -7.69 48.78
C GLU A 490 8.87 -6.89 49.18
N ARG A 491 8.51 -5.85 48.42
CA ARG A 491 7.30 -5.04 48.68
C ARG A 491 6.02 -5.72 48.19
N ASP A 492 6.14 -6.73 47.35
CA ASP A 492 5.02 -7.48 46.75
C ASP A 492 4.49 -8.54 47.72
N ILE A 493 4.19 -8.12 48.95
CA ILE A 493 3.68 -8.99 50.02
C ILE A 493 2.26 -9.43 49.66
N ALA A 494 1.98 -10.72 49.81
CA ALA A 494 0.65 -11.27 49.61
C ALA A 494 -0.34 -10.65 50.61
N ASP A 495 -1.26 -9.82 50.12
CA ASP A 495 -2.41 -9.35 50.88
C ASP A 495 -3.66 -10.07 50.37
N LEU A 496 -4.02 -11.16 51.05
CA LEU A 496 -5.20 -11.97 50.72
C LEU A 496 -6.48 -11.44 51.41
N SER A 497 -6.49 -10.18 51.87
CA SER A 497 -7.64 -9.55 52.53
C SER A 497 -8.69 -8.98 51.57
N GLU A 498 -8.56 -9.25 50.27
CA GLU A 498 -9.41 -8.68 49.22
C GLU A 498 -10.70 -9.47 48.95
N ASP A 499 -11.73 -8.75 48.49
CA ASP A 499 -12.98 -9.32 48.01
C ASP A 499 -12.76 -9.93 46.61
N PHE A 500 -12.65 -11.26 46.54
CA PHE A 500 -12.52 -12.01 45.28
C PHE A 500 -13.85 -12.10 44.50
N TYR A 501 -13.79 -12.10 43.18
CA TYR A 501 -14.98 -12.20 42.31
C TYR A 501 -15.65 -13.58 42.35
N SER A 502 -14.88 -14.65 42.62
CA SER A 502 -15.37 -16.04 42.66
C SER A 502 -14.40 -16.97 43.42
N GLU A 503 -14.79 -18.23 43.66
CA GLU A 503 -13.85 -19.21 44.22
C GLU A 503 -12.70 -19.52 43.24
N ASN A 504 -12.95 -19.48 41.92
CA ASN A 504 -11.89 -19.64 40.92
C ASN A 504 -10.86 -18.49 41.00
N ASP A 505 -11.34 -17.26 41.19
CA ASP A 505 -10.48 -16.09 41.38
C ASP A 505 -9.56 -16.28 42.59
N LYS A 506 -10.14 -16.68 43.72
CA LYS A 506 -9.39 -16.99 44.94
C LYS A 506 -8.35 -18.11 44.74
N GLU A 507 -8.66 -19.16 43.98
CA GLU A 507 -7.68 -20.20 43.64
C GLU A 507 -6.54 -19.67 42.75
N VAL A 508 -6.83 -18.78 41.81
CA VAL A 508 -5.82 -18.12 40.97
C VAL A 508 -4.92 -17.21 41.82
N CYS A 509 -5.48 -16.41 42.73
CA CYS A 509 -4.69 -15.59 43.64
C CYS A 509 -3.82 -16.41 44.60
N LYS A 510 -4.31 -17.58 45.06
CA LYS A 510 -3.54 -18.53 45.88
C LYS A 510 -2.31 -19.09 45.16
N LEU A 511 -2.20 -18.98 43.83
CA LEU A 511 -0.98 -19.38 43.16
C LEU A 511 0.21 -18.61 43.72
N TYR A 512 0.06 -17.31 44.01
CA TYR A 512 1.07 -16.46 44.64
C TYR A 512 1.29 -16.75 46.14
N ASP A 513 1.18 -18.02 46.55
CA ASP A 513 1.49 -18.49 47.89
C ASP A 513 3.02 -18.48 48.14
N GLY A 514 3.42 -18.21 49.38
CA GLY A 514 4.82 -17.97 49.75
C GLY A 514 5.35 -16.57 49.37
N GLY A 515 4.52 -15.74 48.71
CA GLY A 515 4.78 -14.32 48.46
C GLY A 515 6.06 -14.04 47.65
N PRO A 516 6.71 -12.88 47.87
CA PRO A 516 7.79 -12.43 47.00
C PRO A 516 9.04 -13.32 47.05
N SER A 517 9.22 -14.11 48.12
CA SER A 517 10.34 -15.06 48.22
C SER A 517 10.17 -16.26 47.28
N ALA A 518 8.94 -16.79 47.13
CA ALA A 518 8.68 -17.92 46.24
C ALA A 518 8.89 -17.52 44.76
N TYR A 519 8.48 -16.29 44.43
CA TYR A 519 8.47 -15.69 43.10
C TYR A 519 9.65 -14.76 42.82
N GLU A 520 10.73 -14.89 43.59
CA GLU A 520 11.93 -14.08 43.41
C GLU A 520 12.38 -14.10 41.94
N HIS A 521 12.72 -12.92 41.41
CA HIS A 521 13.12 -12.68 40.02
C HIS A 521 12.06 -12.88 38.94
N ALA A 522 10.86 -13.36 39.27
CA ALA A 522 9.78 -13.48 38.30
C ALA A 522 9.52 -12.13 37.64
N SER A 523 9.49 -12.12 36.31
CA SER A 523 9.24 -10.92 35.52
C SER A 523 7.82 -10.37 35.78
N ILE A 524 7.71 -9.05 35.79
CA ILE A 524 6.44 -8.33 35.75
C ILE A 524 6.36 -7.55 34.43
N ALA A 525 5.17 -7.49 33.85
CA ALA A 525 4.95 -6.80 32.59
C ALA A 525 3.55 -6.18 32.54
N ILE A 526 3.39 -5.23 31.64
CA ILE A 526 2.10 -4.68 31.24
C ILE A 526 1.83 -5.04 29.77
N GLN A 527 0.57 -5.05 29.38
CA GLN A 527 0.11 -5.22 28.00
C GLN A 527 -0.45 -3.89 27.51
N LEU A 528 0.00 -3.48 26.32
CA LEU A 528 -0.57 -2.37 25.57
C LEU A 528 -1.42 -2.95 24.43
N VAL A 529 -2.66 -2.52 24.30
CA VAL A 529 -3.61 -2.97 23.27
C VAL A 529 -3.99 -1.78 22.38
N GLY A 530 -3.89 -1.96 21.06
CA GLY A 530 -4.28 -0.97 20.06
C GLY A 530 -5.63 -1.32 19.43
N LYS A 531 -6.09 -0.48 18.50
CA LYS A 531 -7.27 -0.78 17.67
C LYS A 531 -6.92 -1.77 16.56
N LYS A 532 -7.91 -2.54 16.10
CA LYS A 532 -7.74 -3.54 15.03
C LYS A 532 -7.13 -2.87 13.79
N GLN A 533 -6.09 -3.47 13.20
CA GLN A 533 -5.36 -2.98 12.02
C GLN A 533 -4.59 -1.65 12.21
N ASP A 534 -4.61 -1.05 13.40
CA ASP A 534 -3.79 0.10 13.79
C ASP A 534 -2.43 -0.35 14.37
N ASP A 535 -1.88 -1.47 13.87
CA ASP A 535 -0.63 -2.07 14.33
C ASP A 535 0.54 -1.07 14.29
N GLN A 536 0.66 -0.28 13.21
CA GLN A 536 1.67 0.76 13.09
C GLN A 536 1.50 1.83 14.18
N ALA A 537 0.28 2.30 14.44
CA ALA A 537 0.02 3.26 15.51
C ALA A 537 0.39 2.68 16.89
N LEU A 538 0.08 1.39 17.13
CA LEU A 538 0.46 0.71 18.36
C LEU A 538 1.99 0.64 18.53
N THR A 539 2.77 0.42 17.46
CA THR A 539 4.24 0.46 17.54
C THR A 539 4.77 1.84 17.94
N VAL A 540 4.17 2.92 17.43
CA VAL A 540 4.53 4.30 17.78
C VAL A 540 4.23 4.57 19.25
N ILE A 541 3.03 4.22 19.71
CA ILE A 541 2.62 4.41 21.11
C ILE A 541 3.54 3.60 22.03
N ALA A 542 3.82 2.32 21.71
CA ALA A 542 4.73 1.48 22.48
C ALA A 542 6.13 2.09 22.59
N GLY A 543 6.65 2.69 21.52
CA GLY A 543 7.92 3.41 21.52
C GLY A 543 7.92 4.61 22.47
N VAL A 544 6.85 5.40 22.48
CA VAL A 544 6.67 6.52 23.42
C VAL A 544 6.61 6.02 24.87
N LEU A 545 5.87 4.94 25.13
CA LEU A 545 5.66 4.44 26.49
C LEU A 545 6.90 3.74 27.05
N LYS A 546 7.65 2.97 26.25
CA LYS A 546 8.86 2.28 26.71
C LYS A 546 9.88 3.25 27.31
N ASN A 547 10.10 4.39 26.67
CA ASN A 547 11.04 5.42 27.14
C ASN A 547 10.61 6.10 28.46
N ARG A 548 9.38 5.88 28.94
CA ARG A 548 8.79 6.66 30.05
C ARG A 548 8.18 5.82 31.17
N ALA A 549 7.58 4.67 30.86
CA ALA A 549 6.89 3.79 31.81
C ALA A 549 7.81 2.67 32.38
N CYS A 550 8.77 2.18 31.60
CA CYS A 550 9.49 0.93 31.91
C CYS A 550 10.83 1.11 32.65
N HIS A 551 11.32 2.33 32.89
CA HIS A 551 12.54 2.52 33.68
C HIS A 551 12.29 2.30 35.17
N VAL A 552 12.64 1.11 35.67
CA VAL A 552 12.99 0.81 37.06
C VAL A 552 14.42 0.28 37.04
N THR A 553 15.33 0.96 37.73
CA THR A 553 16.74 0.62 37.87
C THR A 553 16.95 -0.82 38.36
N SER A 554 17.68 -1.63 37.60
CA SER A 554 18.53 -2.69 38.18
C SER A 554 19.96 -2.49 37.67
N SER A 555 20.89 -2.72 38.59
CA SER A 555 22.30 -2.31 38.58
C SER A 555 23.14 -2.82 37.39
N ARG A 556 23.75 -1.89 36.64
CA ARG A 556 25.17 -1.94 36.22
C ARG A 556 25.68 -0.56 35.73
N PRO A 557 26.99 -0.28 35.87
CA PRO A 557 27.56 1.06 35.71
C PRO A 557 28.14 1.31 34.30
N LEU A 558 28.09 2.59 33.89
CA LEU A 558 28.92 3.25 32.86
C LEU A 558 28.82 2.72 31.41
N GLU A 559 27.97 3.37 30.62
CA GLU A 559 28.28 3.75 29.23
C GLU A 559 27.90 5.24 29.09
N LEU A 560 28.87 6.16 29.17
CA LEU A 560 29.61 6.70 28.02
C LEU A 560 28.69 7.15 26.87
N ILE A 561 27.93 8.21 27.16
CA ILE A 561 27.47 9.17 26.14
C ILE A 561 28.71 9.65 25.40
N ARG A 562 28.84 9.21 24.15
CA ARG A 562 29.82 9.72 23.20
C ARG A 562 29.07 10.29 22.00
N ASP A 563 28.24 11.29 22.28
CA ASP A 563 27.78 12.23 21.27
C ASP A 563 28.64 13.50 21.35
N HIS A 564 29.55 13.65 20.40
CA HIS A 564 29.78 14.96 19.79
C HIS A 564 28.47 15.29 19.06
N GLU A 565 27.84 16.45 19.20
CA GLU A 565 28.40 17.77 18.93
C GLU A 565 27.74 18.88 19.78
N ASP A 566 28.59 19.80 20.24
CA ASP A 566 28.37 21.24 20.38
C ASP A 566 26.94 21.80 20.51
N ALA A 567 26.56 22.19 21.74
CA ALA A 567 25.97 23.51 22.01
C ALA A 567 25.91 23.81 23.51
N THR A 568 26.81 24.71 23.91
CA THR A 568 27.01 25.31 25.22
C THR A 568 25.74 25.93 25.84
N PHE A 569 25.31 25.36 26.98
CA PHE A 569 25.16 26.00 28.30
C PHE A 569 24.32 27.31 28.46
N ILE A 570 23.36 27.22 29.41
CA ILE A 570 22.73 28.27 30.24
C ILE A 570 21.56 29.05 29.63
N PHE A 571 20.33 28.83 30.13
CA PHE A 571 19.55 29.86 30.86
C PHE A 571 18.18 29.34 31.30
N LEU A 572 17.98 29.17 32.61
CA LEU A 572 16.67 29.24 33.24
C LEU A 572 16.81 30.07 34.51
N GLN A 573 16.22 31.27 34.46
CA GLN A 573 15.61 32.07 35.55
C GLN A 573 15.96 33.56 35.47
N SER A 574 15.05 34.33 34.88
CA SER A 574 14.52 35.59 35.44
C SER A 574 13.76 36.32 34.33
N PHE A 575 12.44 36.17 34.29
CA PHE A 575 11.58 36.97 33.42
C PHE A 575 10.78 37.94 34.29
N VAL A 576 11.26 39.19 34.39
CA VAL A 576 10.47 40.35 34.80
C VAL A 576 10.78 41.51 33.85
N ARG A 577 9.74 41.92 33.11
CA ARG A 577 9.45 43.23 32.50
C ARG A 577 10.52 43.90 31.61
N SER A 578 10.19 44.09 30.34
CA SER A 578 9.77 45.40 29.78
C SER A 578 9.86 45.43 28.25
N ASN A 579 8.77 45.86 27.60
CA ASN A 579 8.56 46.57 26.32
C ASN A 579 9.61 46.59 25.17
N ALA A 580 10.53 45.62 25.09
CA ALA A 580 11.43 45.42 23.94
C ALA A 580 11.04 44.20 23.08
N ALA A 581 10.14 43.35 23.58
CA ALA A 581 9.75 42.09 22.95
C ALA A 581 9.05 42.30 21.60
N ASP A 582 8.20 43.31 21.44
CA ASP A 582 7.38 43.47 20.23
C ASP A 582 8.20 43.81 18.97
N ALA A 583 9.31 44.54 19.12
CA ALA A 583 10.20 44.87 18.00
C ALA A 583 11.09 43.69 17.60
N VAL A 584 11.49 42.85 18.56
CA VAL A 584 12.28 41.63 18.31
C VAL A 584 11.40 40.54 17.70
N VAL A 585 10.15 40.40 18.18
CA VAL A 585 9.15 39.48 17.62
C VAL A 585 8.82 39.87 16.17
N TYR A 586 8.60 41.15 15.88
CA TYR A 586 8.38 41.62 14.50
C TYR A 586 9.57 41.31 13.57
N MET A 587 10.80 41.63 13.99
CA MET A 587 12.01 41.32 13.19
C MET A 587 12.23 39.81 13.01
N PHE A 588 11.89 39.01 14.02
CA PHE A 588 11.95 37.56 13.95
C PHE A 588 10.93 37.00 12.95
N PHE A 589 9.66 37.43 13.01
CA PHE A 589 8.62 37.00 12.08
C PHE A 589 8.93 37.38 10.62
N VAL A 590 9.42 38.60 10.37
CA VAL A 590 9.83 39.03 9.02
C VAL A 590 11.02 38.20 8.51
N SER A 591 11.96 37.86 9.39
CA SER A 591 13.11 37.01 9.04
C SER A 591 12.68 35.57 8.71
N VAL A 592 11.80 34.98 9.53
CA VAL A 592 11.27 33.62 9.30
C VAL A 592 10.50 33.55 7.98
N ILE A 593 9.62 34.51 7.70
CA ILE A 593 8.86 34.57 6.44
C ILE A 593 9.81 34.74 5.24
N ARG A 594 10.87 35.55 5.38
CA ARG A 594 11.89 35.71 4.33
C ARG A 594 12.64 34.42 4.06
N TYR A 595 13.07 33.69 5.09
CA TYR A 595 13.74 32.39 4.92
C TYR A 595 12.79 31.34 4.35
N ALA A 596 11.52 31.34 4.76
CA ALA A 596 10.50 30.49 4.17
C ALA A 596 10.35 30.77 2.66
N LEU A 597 10.30 32.04 2.22
CA LEU A 597 10.26 32.38 0.79
C LEU A 597 11.51 31.98 0.01
N VAL A 598 12.69 32.00 0.63
CA VAL A 598 13.94 31.52 -0.01
C VAL A 598 13.88 30.04 -0.33
N LEU A 599 13.12 29.25 0.43
CA LEU A 599 12.90 27.81 0.17
C LEU A 599 11.68 27.58 -0.72
N LEU A 600 10.56 28.24 -0.42
CA LEU A 600 9.27 28.03 -1.09
C LEU A 600 9.30 28.48 -2.55
N VAL A 601 9.95 29.60 -2.88
CA VAL A 601 9.96 30.11 -4.27
C VAL A 601 10.72 29.18 -5.22
N PRO A 602 11.96 28.74 -4.95
CA PRO A 602 12.62 27.75 -5.80
C PRO A 602 11.88 26.43 -5.87
N LEU A 603 11.32 25.95 -4.75
CA LEU A 603 10.56 24.69 -4.71
C LEU A 603 9.31 24.77 -5.59
N SER A 604 8.50 25.83 -5.43
CA SER A 604 7.33 26.13 -6.28
C SER A 604 7.72 26.17 -7.76
N LEU A 605 8.78 26.91 -8.13
CA LEU A 605 9.22 26.98 -9.52
C LEU A 605 9.68 25.64 -10.09
N ILE A 606 10.39 24.82 -9.31
CA ILE A 606 10.85 23.50 -9.75
C ILE A 606 9.66 22.57 -9.94
N LEU A 607 8.76 22.51 -8.96
CA LEU A 607 7.56 21.66 -9.00
C LEU A 607 6.63 22.04 -10.16
N SER A 608 6.39 23.34 -10.38
CA SER A 608 5.56 23.81 -11.48
C SER A 608 6.26 23.63 -12.83
N SER A 609 7.58 23.74 -12.90
CA SER A 609 8.34 23.40 -14.12
C SER A 609 8.22 21.92 -14.45
N TYR A 610 8.31 21.03 -13.45
CA TYR A 610 8.08 19.60 -13.64
C TYR A 610 6.66 19.32 -14.14
N LEU A 611 5.63 19.87 -13.46
CA LEU A 611 4.24 19.59 -13.78
C LEU A 611 3.84 20.03 -15.20
N TYR A 612 4.34 21.18 -15.69
CA TYR A 612 3.96 21.70 -17.01
C TYR A 612 4.92 21.29 -18.14
N LEU A 613 6.09 20.74 -17.82
CA LEU A 613 7.05 20.21 -18.80
C LEU A 613 7.26 18.70 -18.65
N TYR A 614 6.37 17.98 -17.97
CA TYR A 614 6.47 16.53 -17.78
C TYR A 614 6.65 15.76 -19.10
N PRO A 615 6.01 16.09 -20.24
CA PRO A 615 6.23 15.32 -21.47
C PRO A 615 7.66 15.41 -21.97
N VAL A 616 8.35 16.52 -21.64
CA VAL A 616 9.78 16.71 -21.93
C VAL A 616 10.62 15.75 -21.10
N PHE A 617 10.30 15.61 -19.81
CA PHE A 617 11.02 14.73 -18.88
C PHE A 617 10.75 13.24 -19.13
N HIS A 618 9.54 12.90 -19.60
CA HIS A 618 9.12 11.54 -19.93
C HIS A 618 9.37 11.13 -21.40
N LEU A 619 10.06 11.99 -22.16
CA LEU A 619 10.40 11.74 -23.57
C LEU A 619 9.19 11.44 -24.47
N CYS A 620 8.01 11.98 -24.14
CA CYS A 620 6.79 11.65 -24.84
C CYS A 620 6.79 12.23 -26.25
N ALA A 621 6.56 11.41 -27.26
CA ALA A 621 6.43 11.85 -28.64
C ALA A 621 5.64 10.82 -29.45
N PHE A 622 4.96 11.28 -30.50
CA PHE A 622 4.38 10.38 -31.48
C PHE A 622 5.49 9.58 -32.17
N PRO A 623 5.36 8.25 -32.31
CA PRO A 623 6.30 7.47 -33.10
C PRO A 623 6.40 8.02 -34.53
N ALA A 624 7.60 8.04 -35.10
CA ALA A 624 7.83 8.51 -36.46
C ALA A 624 8.15 7.33 -37.41
N PRO A 625 7.81 7.46 -38.71
CA PRO A 625 8.20 6.47 -39.73
C PRO A 625 9.72 6.28 -39.75
N GLU A 626 10.20 5.04 -39.71
CA GLU A 626 11.63 4.66 -39.81
C GLU A 626 12.59 5.28 -38.77
N GLU A 627 12.08 5.97 -37.75
CA GLU A 627 12.87 6.63 -36.72
C GLU A 627 12.70 5.94 -35.35
N ASP A 628 13.77 5.96 -34.55
CA ASP A 628 13.72 5.47 -33.16
C ASP A 628 12.98 6.47 -32.25
N ALA A 629 12.59 6.03 -31.05
CA ALA A 629 11.85 6.86 -30.10
C ALA A 629 12.59 8.16 -29.74
N ASN A 630 13.92 8.11 -29.66
CA ASN A 630 14.76 9.27 -29.38
C ASN A 630 14.70 10.30 -30.50
N THR A 631 14.78 9.86 -31.76
CA THR A 631 14.72 10.75 -32.91
C THR A 631 13.33 11.38 -33.03
N ALA A 632 12.27 10.59 -32.84
CA ALA A 632 10.90 11.09 -32.78
C ALA A 632 10.73 12.19 -31.71
N TYR A 633 11.26 11.97 -30.49
CA TYR A 633 11.27 12.97 -29.43
C TYR A 633 12.06 14.24 -29.80
N THR A 634 13.26 14.10 -30.37
CA THR A 634 14.05 15.28 -30.77
C THR A 634 13.35 16.09 -31.85
N ASN A 635 12.61 15.44 -32.74
CA ASN A 635 11.80 16.10 -33.75
C ASN A 635 10.62 16.84 -33.13
N THR A 636 9.91 16.25 -32.16
CA THR A 636 8.88 16.95 -31.37
C THR A 636 9.47 18.16 -30.62
N LEU A 637 10.60 18.01 -29.95
CA LEU A 637 11.27 19.11 -29.25
C LEU A 637 11.65 20.26 -30.21
N ARG A 638 12.12 19.93 -31.42
CA ARG A 638 12.43 20.92 -32.47
C ARG A 638 11.21 21.72 -32.91
N GLN A 639 9.99 21.18 -32.81
CA GLN A 639 8.77 21.92 -33.15
C GLN A 639 8.53 23.10 -32.21
N HIS A 640 9.04 23.03 -30.98
CA HIS A 640 8.91 24.07 -29.97
C HIS A 640 10.10 25.05 -29.94
N LEU A 641 11.16 24.82 -30.74
CA LEU A 641 12.31 25.71 -30.84
C LEU A 641 12.11 26.77 -31.93
N PRO A 642 12.30 28.08 -31.64
CA PRO A 642 12.20 29.11 -32.66
C PRO A 642 13.24 28.88 -33.76
N PHE A 643 12.81 28.97 -35.03
CA PHE A 643 13.61 28.83 -36.26
C PHE A 643 13.97 27.40 -36.73
N SER A 644 13.32 26.36 -36.21
CA SER A 644 13.47 25.00 -36.76
C SER A 644 12.72 24.85 -38.10
N THR A 645 13.37 24.26 -39.11
CA THR A 645 12.72 23.87 -40.38
C THR A 645 12.02 22.54 -40.19
N HIS A 646 10.68 22.52 -40.31
CA HIS A 646 9.90 21.29 -40.26
C HIS A 646 10.07 20.49 -41.54
N ASP A 647 10.54 19.24 -41.41
CA ASP A 647 10.48 18.28 -42.49
C ASP A 647 9.15 17.52 -42.41
N ALA A 648 8.18 17.96 -43.21
CA ALA A 648 6.83 17.38 -43.23
C ALA A 648 6.82 15.91 -43.68
N THR A 649 7.88 15.43 -44.33
CA THR A 649 7.98 14.03 -44.80
C THR A 649 8.25 13.03 -43.68
N LYS A 650 8.68 13.51 -42.50
CA LYS A 650 9.06 12.69 -41.34
C LYS A 650 7.98 12.57 -40.26
N VAL A 651 6.79 13.10 -40.53
CA VAL A 651 5.66 13.08 -39.58
C VAL A 651 4.58 12.18 -40.13
N ALA A 652 4.10 11.23 -39.31
CA ALA A 652 3.01 10.35 -39.71
C ALA A 652 1.74 11.18 -40.05
N PRO A 653 1.05 10.87 -41.16
CA PRO A 653 -0.13 11.62 -41.61
C PRO A 653 -1.30 11.49 -40.64
N PHE A 654 -1.42 10.34 -39.95
CA PHE A 654 -2.40 10.13 -38.90
C PHE A 654 -1.70 9.92 -37.54
N ARG A 655 -2.03 10.79 -36.60
CA ARG A 655 -1.54 10.81 -35.21
C ARG A 655 -2.74 10.91 -34.27
N LEU A 656 -3.03 9.86 -33.53
CA LEU A 656 -4.17 9.77 -32.61
C LEU A 656 -3.70 9.86 -31.16
N LEU A 657 -4.16 10.89 -30.45
CA LEU A 657 -4.05 10.98 -29.00
C LEU A 657 -5.24 10.24 -28.37
N ALA A 658 -4.98 9.12 -27.72
CA ALA A 658 -5.98 8.29 -27.06
C ALA A 658 -5.94 8.49 -25.55
N LEU A 659 -7.11 8.71 -24.96
CA LEU A 659 -7.30 9.04 -23.55
C LEU A 659 -8.35 8.08 -22.97
N GLY A 660 -7.96 7.19 -22.07
CA GLY A 660 -8.86 6.21 -21.45
C GLY A 660 -9.51 6.72 -20.18
N ASP A 661 -10.80 6.45 -20.01
CA ASP A 661 -11.58 6.59 -18.77
C ASP A 661 -11.22 7.83 -17.92
N PRO A 662 -11.56 9.05 -18.39
CA PRO A 662 -11.28 10.26 -17.63
C PRO A 662 -12.10 10.36 -16.33
N GLN A 663 -13.25 9.68 -16.20
CA GLN A 663 -14.09 9.58 -14.99
C GLN A 663 -14.14 10.88 -14.16
N LEU A 664 -14.93 11.88 -14.59
CA LEU A 664 -14.97 13.23 -13.98
C LEU A 664 -15.15 13.29 -12.45
N GLU A 665 -15.80 12.31 -11.82
CA GLU A 665 -15.99 12.26 -10.36
C GLU A 665 -14.93 11.42 -9.63
N GLY A 666 -14.10 10.65 -10.34
CA GLY A 666 -13.25 9.62 -9.77
C GLY A 666 -14.03 8.49 -9.09
N THR A 667 -13.37 7.76 -8.20
CA THR A 667 -13.84 6.47 -7.64
C THR A 667 -14.87 6.59 -6.50
N SER A 668 -15.30 7.80 -6.11
CA SER A 668 -16.18 7.99 -4.94
C SER A 668 -17.30 9.00 -5.19
N PRO A 669 -18.58 8.59 -5.15
CA PRO A 669 -19.70 9.51 -5.27
C PRO A 669 -19.78 10.45 -4.06
N LEU A 670 -20.45 11.60 -4.25
CA LEU A 670 -20.88 12.45 -3.15
C LEU A 670 -21.90 11.69 -2.29
N GLU A 671 -21.47 11.21 -1.14
CA GLU A 671 -22.38 10.67 -0.12
C GLU A 671 -23.30 11.79 0.37
N ASP A 672 -24.61 11.53 0.30
CA ASP A 672 -25.68 12.39 0.79
C ASP A 672 -25.63 13.84 0.26
N PRO A 673 -26.04 14.09 -1.01
CA PRO A 673 -26.11 15.44 -1.57
C PRO A 673 -27.04 16.38 -0.80
N GLU A 674 -27.94 15.86 0.04
CA GLU A 674 -28.84 16.62 0.91
C GLU A 674 -28.25 16.99 2.28
N ALA A 675 -27.08 16.46 2.65
CA ALA A 675 -26.37 16.83 3.89
C ALA A 675 -26.09 18.35 4.00
N ALA A 676 -26.08 19.07 2.86
CA ALA A 676 -25.98 20.53 2.80
C ALA A 676 -27.21 21.29 3.34
N ALA A 677 -28.33 20.60 3.62
CA ALA A 677 -29.57 21.19 4.11
C ALA A 677 -29.66 21.28 5.65
N PHE A 678 -28.61 20.85 6.38
CA PHE A 678 -28.57 20.80 7.84
C PHE A 678 -29.84 20.15 8.44
N PRO A 679 -30.09 18.87 8.15
CA PRO A 679 -31.35 18.20 8.51
C PRO A 679 -31.63 18.25 10.01
N ASN A 680 -30.60 18.15 10.84
CA ASN A 680 -30.73 18.22 12.30
C ASN A 680 -30.99 19.66 12.77
N LEU A 681 -30.45 20.67 12.08
CA LEU A 681 -30.79 22.08 12.34
C LEU A 681 -32.25 22.40 11.92
N ALA A 682 -32.72 21.84 10.81
CA ALA A 682 -34.10 22.00 10.36
C ALA A 682 -35.07 21.33 11.35
N LYS A 683 -34.71 20.14 11.87
CA LYS A 683 -35.44 19.42 12.91
C LYS A 683 -35.46 20.19 14.23
N PHE A 684 -34.32 20.76 14.65
CA PHE A 684 -34.24 21.65 15.81
C PHE A 684 -35.25 22.81 15.73
N TRP A 685 -35.35 23.48 14.57
CA TRP A 685 -36.29 24.59 14.40
C TRP A 685 -37.74 24.13 14.39
N LYS A 686 -38.04 22.96 13.81
CA LYS A 686 -39.41 22.39 13.84
C LYS A 686 -39.84 22.04 15.27
N ASP A 687 -38.94 21.43 16.04
CA ASP A 687 -39.18 21.05 17.44
C ASP A 687 -39.23 22.26 18.39
N ALA A 688 -38.44 23.30 18.10
CA ALA A 688 -38.43 24.55 18.85
C ALA A 688 -39.64 25.45 18.55
N LEU A 689 -40.16 25.45 17.31
CA LEU A 689 -41.23 26.35 16.85
C LEU A 689 -42.65 25.73 16.85
N LEU A 690 -42.82 24.47 17.28
CA LEU A 690 -44.12 23.77 17.37
C LEU A 690 -44.86 23.62 16.02
N LEU A 691 -44.12 23.46 14.93
CA LEU A 691 -44.73 23.31 13.60
C LEU A 691 -45.35 21.92 13.39
N ASP A 692 -44.87 20.90 14.09
CA ASP A 692 -45.53 19.60 14.19
C ASP A 692 -46.34 19.53 15.49
N GLY A 693 -47.67 19.40 15.36
CA GLY A 693 -48.67 19.50 16.43
C GLY A 693 -48.62 18.41 17.52
N THR A 694 -47.45 18.11 18.05
CA THR A 694 -47.21 17.07 19.05
C THR A 694 -47.21 17.64 20.48
N ASN A 695 -47.95 17.00 21.39
CA ASN A 695 -48.18 17.42 22.77
C ASN A 695 -46.99 17.11 23.72
N HIS A 696 -45.80 17.66 23.44
CA HIS A 696 -44.63 17.46 24.31
C HIS A 696 -44.61 18.43 25.51
N ASN A 697 -44.21 17.95 26.69
CA ASN A 697 -44.00 18.78 27.89
C ASN A 697 -42.72 19.65 27.75
N PRO A 698 -42.66 20.91 28.26
CA PRO A 698 -41.51 21.80 28.16
C PRO A 698 -40.12 21.19 28.45
N LEU A 699 -40.00 20.25 29.41
CA LEU A 699 -38.72 19.58 29.71
C LEU A 699 -38.28 18.58 28.62
N GLN A 700 -39.22 17.90 27.97
CA GLN A 700 -38.92 17.00 26.86
C GLN A 700 -38.54 17.80 25.62
N ARG A 701 -39.18 18.96 25.40
CA ARG A 701 -38.81 19.89 24.32
C ARG A 701 -37.37 20.34 24.45
N LEU A 702 -36.97 20.79 25.65
CA LEU A 702 -35.59 21.22 25.90
C LEU A 702 -34.58 20.11 25.62
N ARG A 703 -34.92 18.87 26.00
CA ARG A 703 -34.04 17.71 25.78
C ARG A 703 -33.88 17.36 24.31
N TYR A 704 -34.97 17.31 23.54
CA TYR A 704 -34.92 17.00 22.11
C TYR A 704 -34.21 18.11 21.32
N SER A 705 -34.53 19.37 21.60
CA SER A 705 -33.84 20.50 20.97
C SER A 705 -32.34 20.55 21.31
N LEU A 706 -31.91 20.10 22.50
CA LEU A 706 -30.48 19.99 22.82
C LEU A 706 -29.81 18.82 22.10
N HIS A 707 -30.51 17.70 21.91
CA HIS A 707 -30.02 16.54 21.17
C HIS A 707 -29.79 16.88 19.70
N ASP A 708 -30.78 17.48 19.03
CA ASP A 708 -30.69 17.86 17.62
C ASP A 708 -29.59 18.91 17.38
N LEU A 709 -29.34 19.79 18.36
CA LEU A 709 -28.24 20.76 18.29
C LEU A 709 -26.88 20.05 18.38
N VAL A 710 -26.74 19.02 19.21
CA VAL A 710 -25.50 18.23 19.32
C VAL A 710 -25.26 17.44 18.04
N GLU A 711 -26.29 16.81 17.48
CA GLU A 711 -26.24 16.12 16.17
C GLU A 711 -25.85 17.09 15.04
N PHE A 712 -26.36 18.33 15.04
CA PHE A 712 -25.91 19.35 14.09
C PHE A 712 -24.40 19.64 14.17
N TYR A 713 -23.83 19.76 15.38
CA TYR A 713 -22.40 20.06 15.53
C TYR A 713 -21.48 18.87 15.24
N LEU A 714 -21.92 17.66 15.57
CA LEU A 714 -21.10 16.44 15.46
C LEU A 714 -21.28 15.71 14.13
N ASP A 715 -22.45 15.82 13.51
CA ASP A 715 -22.77 15.09 12.28
C ASP A 715 -22.95 16.06 11.11
N ASP A 716 -23.85 17.06 11.21
CA ASP A 716 -24.14 17.94 10.05
C ASP A 716 -22.91 18.79 9.64
N ILE A 717 -22.13 19.33 10.60
CA ILE A 717 -20.95 20.16 10.27
C ILE A 717 -19.82 19.33 9.64
N PRO A 718 -19.38 18.18 10.20
CA PRO A 718 -18.37 17.35 9.56
C PRO A 718 -18.82 16.81 8.20
N ASN A 719 -20.07 16.36 8.06
CA ASN A 719 -20.62 15.92 6.79
C ASN A 719 -20.62 17.06 5.76
N LEU A 720 -20.98 18.28 6.16
CA LEU A 720 -20.88 19.46 5.30
C LEU A 720 -19.43 19.71 4.85
N LEU A 721 -18.46 19.64 5.76
CA LEU A 721 -17.05 19.84 5.44
C LEU A 721 -16.54 18.75 4.48
N GLU A 722 -16.98 17.51 4.65
CA GLU A 722 -16.66 16.40 3.75
C GLU A 722 -17.27 16.61 2.36
N VAL A 723 -18.55 17.00 2.28
CA VAL A 723 -19.21 17.35 1.01
C VAL A 723 -18.48 18.50 0.31
N TYR A 724 -18.07 19.55 1.02
CA TYR A 724 -17.29 20.64 0.42
C TYR A 724 -15.89 20.20 -0.01
N ARG A 725 -15.24 19.33 0.76
CA ARG A 725 -13.94 18.75 0.38
C ARG A 725 -14.09 17.91 -0.89
N LYS A 726 -15.06 16.99 -0.96
CA LYS A 726 -15.32 16.15 -2.15
C LYS A 726 -15.66 17.03 -3.36
N LYS A 727 -16.49 18.08 -3.21
CA LYS A 727 -16.74 19.06 -4.27
C LYS A 727 -15.47 19.79 -4.75
N LEU A 728 -14.58 20.16 -3.83
CA LEU A 728 -13.31 20.77 -4.19
C LEU A 728 -12.41 19.77 -4.92
N ASP A 729 -12.43 18.50 -4.53
CA ASP A 729 -11.69 17.42 -5.15
C ASP A 729 -12.15 17.17 -6.59
N HIS A 730 -13.47 17.06 -6.84
CA HIS A 730 -14.02 16.96 -8.20
C HIS A 730 -13.64 18.16 -9.08
N ILE A 731 -13.56 19.37 -8.51
CA ILE A 731 -13.03 20.54 -9.24
C ILE A 731 -11.54 20.33 -9.57
N GLY A 732 -10.75 19.83 -8.62
CA GLY A 732 -9.36 19.44 -8.85
C GLY A 732 -9.20 18.45 -9.99
N ASN A 733 -10.02 17.39 -9.98
CA ASN A 733 -10.02 16.34 -11.00
C ASN A 733 -10.29 16.92 -12.40
N ASP A 734 -11.30 17.80 -12.55
CA ASP A 734 -11.54 18.51 -13.83
C ASP A 734 -10.29 19.24 -14.34
N TYR A 735 -9.58 19.95 -13.44
CA TYR A 735 -8.42 20.73 -13.84
C TYR A 735 -7.17 19.87 -14.04
N TYR A 736 -7.03 18.76 -13.32
CA TYR A 736 -5.99 17.75 -13.53
C TYR A 736 -6.17 17.09 -14.89
N LEU A 737 -7.34 16.51 -15.19
CA LEU A 737 -7.62 15.90 -16.49
C LEU A 737 -7.46 16.91 -17.64
N GLY A 738 -7.95 18.14 -17.44
CA GLY A 738 -7.75 19.19 -18.42
C GLY A 738 -6.28 19.62 -18.59
N HIS A 739 -5.48 19.52 -17.52
CA HIS A 739 -4.03 19.74 -17.60
C HIS A 739 -3.36 18.67 -18.45
N ILE A 740 -3.73 17.40 -18.30
CA ILE A 740 -3.23 16.30 -19.14
C ILE A 740 -3.53 16.59 -20.61
N TYR A 741 -4.80 16.78 -20.94
CA TYR A 741 -5.25 17.01 -22.31
C TYR A 741 -4.54 18.21 -22.93
N ARG A 742 -4.55 19.37 -22.26
CA ARG A 742 -3.94 20.60 -22.80
C ARG A 742 -2.44 20.47 -22.99
N THR A 743 -1.75 19.85 -22.03
CA THR A 743 -0.29 19.70 -22.08
C THR A 743 0.11 18.73 -23.19
N MET A 744 -0.57 17.58 -23.29
CA MET A 744 -0.30 16.61 -24.36
C MET A 744 -0.69 17.14 -25.74
N HIS A 745 -1.88 17.72 -25.87
CA HIS A 745 -2.35 18.30 -27.14
C HIS A 745 -1.40 19.38 -27.66
N TRP A 746 -0.94 20.28 -26.78
CA TRP A 746 0.05 21.30 -27.14
C TRP A 746 1.42 20.68 -27.46
N TRP A 747 1.90 19.73 -26.66
CA TRP A 747 3.24 19.17 -26.81
C TRP A 747 3.39 18.27 -28.04
N THR A 748 2.44 17.34 -28.25
CA THR A 748 2.52 16.30 -29.28
C THR A 748 1.87 16.69 -30.61
N ASP A 749 1.06 17.76 -30.65
CA ASP A 749 0.36 18.26 -31.83
C ASP A 749 -0.41 17.14 -32.57
N PRO A 750 -1.39 16.46 -31.95
CA PRO A 750 -2.08 15.33 -32.57
C PRO A 750 -2.86 15.73 -33.83
N SER A 751 -3.23 14.78 -34.68
CA SER A 751 -4.16 15.01 -35.80
C SER A 751 -5.62 14.75 -35.41
N HIS A 752 -5.83 13.77 -34.53
CA HIS A 752 -7.12 13.30 -34.04
C HIS A 752 -7.00 13.02 -32.53
N VAL A 753 -8.10 13.16 -31.81
CA VAL A 753 -8.18 12.86 -30.38
C VAL A 753 -9.36 11.93 -30.14
N THR A 754 -9.17 10.91 -29.30
CA THR A 754 -10.24 10.03 -28.85
C THR A 754 -10.28 9.95 -27.33
N VAL A 755 -11.49 9.85 -26.78
CA VAL A 755 -11.75 9.55 -25.38
C VAL A 755 -12.50 8.22 -25.34
N LEU A 756 -11.88 7.24 -24.69
CA LEU A 756 -12.33 5.86 -24.62
C LEU A 756 -12.99 5.65 -23.26
N GLY A 757 -14.32 5.62 -23.20
CA GLY A 757 -15.05 5.18 -22.01
C GLY A 757 -15.20 6.18 -20.87
N ASP A 758 -16.18 5.93 -20.01
CA ASP A 758 -16.48 6.60 -18.75
C ASP A 758 -16.27 8.12 -18.71
N LEU A 759 -17.01 8.84 -19.55
CA LEU A 759 -16.86 10.29 -19.70
C LEU A 759 -17.38 11.07 -18.48
N VAL A 760 -18.52 10.67 -17.90
CA VAL A 760 -19.16 11.40 -16.78
C VAL A 760 -19.06 10.74 -15.40
N GLY A 761 -18.64 9.47 -15.35
CA GLY A 761 -18.31 8.75 -14.11
C GLY A 761 -19.49 8.20 -13.28
N SER A 762 -20.74 8.25 -13.75
CA SER A 762 -21.84 7.46 -13.16
C SER A 762 -23.09 7.44 -14.05
N GLN A 763 -23.65 6.25 -14.27
CA GLN A 763 -24.88 6.06 -15.06
C GLN A 763 -26.15 6.39 -14.26
N TRP A 764 -26.06 6.43 -12.93
CA TRP A 764 -27.20 6.60 -12.00
C TRP A 764 -27.55 8.06 -11.69
N ILE A 765 -27.19 8.99 -12.58
CA ILE A 765 -27.47 10.43 -12.43
C ILE A 765 -28.67 10.87 -13.27
N GLU A 766 -29.37 11.90 -12.78
CA GLU A 766 -30.44 12.59 -13.49
C GLU A 766 -29.91 13.38 -14.69
N ASP A 767 -30.76 13.63 -15.68
CA ASP A 767 -30.39 14.32 -16.93
C ASP A 767 -29.79 15.71 -16.70
N ASP A 768 -30.32 16.49 -15.75
CA ASP A 768 -29.78 17.81 -15.41
C ASP A 768 -28.34 17.74 -14.90
N GLU A 769 -28.00 16.68 -14.17
CA GLU A 769 -26.64 16.47 -13.66
C GLU A 769 -25.74 15.91 -14.76
N PHE A 770 -26.25 15.00 -15.60
CA PHE A 770 -25.55 14.52 -16.79
C PHE A 770 -25.14 15.68 -17.71
N GLU A 771 -26.05 16.62 -17.97
CA GLU A 771 -25.77 17.81 -18.79
C GLU A 771 -24.76 18.75 -18.13
N ARG A 772 -24.79 18.91 -16.79
CA ARG A 772 -23.78 19.69 -16.06
C ARG A 772 -22.40 19.06 -16.15
N ARG A 773 -22.30 17.74 -16.04
CA ARG A 773 -21.04 16.99 -16.21
C ARG A 773 -20.56 17.05 -17.65
N GLY A 774 -21.45 16.92 -18.62
CA GLY A 774 -21.17 17.19 -20.04
C GLY A 774 -20.64 18.60 -20.28
N TRP A 775 -21.22 19.60 -19.62
CA TRP A 775 -20.71 20.97 -19.69
C TRP A 775 -19.30 21.07 -19.10
N ARG A 776 -19.01 20.41 -17.96
CA ARG A 776 -17.66 20.35 -17.36
C ARG A 776 -16.66 19.67 -18.29
N PHE A 777 -17.05 18.55 -18.91
CA PHE A 777 -16.24 17.83 -19.90
C PHE A 777 -15.77 18.79 -21.01
N TRP A 778 -16.71 19.45 -21.70
CA TRP A 778 -16.38 20.33 -22.83
C TRP A 778 -15.75 21.67 -22.42
N ASN A 779 -16.11 22.25 -21.28
CA ASN A 779 -15.71 23.61 -20.93
C ASN A 779 -14.53 23.69 -19.94
N ARG A 780 -14.20 22.60 -19.22
CA ARG A 780 -13.11 22.56 -18.25
C ARG A 780 -12.02 21.57 -18.65
N VAL A 781 -12.38 20.30 -18.89
CA VAL A 781 -11.41 19.25 -19.21
C VAL A 781 -10.92 19.41 -20.65
N PHE A 782 -11.80 19.20 -21.60
CA PHE A 782 -11.54 19.23 -23.04
C PHE A 782 -11.83 20.59 -23.66
N LYS A 783 -11.46 21.66 -22.94
CA LYS A 783 -11.74 23.02 -23.36
C LYS A 783 -11.14 23.32 -24.75
N GLY A 784 -12.02 23.64 -25.69
CA GLY A 784 -11.66 23.92 -27.09
C GLY A 784 -11.75 22.70 -28.02
N GLY A 785 -12.11 21.53 -27.49
CA GLY A 785 -12.57 20.40 -28.28
C GLY A 785 -14.06 20.49 -28.62
N GLU A 786 -14.48 19.81 -29.67
CA GLU A 786 -15.85 19.75 -30.16
C GLU A 786 -16.28 18.29 -30.40
N ARG A 787 -17.57 18.00 -30.18
CA ARG A 787 -18.14 16.69 -30.55
C ARG A 787 -18.19 16.56 -32.07
N ILE A 788 -18.15 15.33 -32.57
CA ILE A 788 -18.34 15.07 -34.00
C ILE A 788 -19.73 15.51 -34.46
N TYR A 789 -19.82 16.07 -35.68
CA TYR A 789 -21.07 16.50 -36.26
C TYR A 789 -21.90 15.31 -36.75
N ASP A 790 -23.22 15.35 -36.52
CA ASP A 790 -24.13 14.22 -36.79
C ASP A 790 -24.26 13.87 -38.29
N GLU A 791 -23.95 14.83 -39.17
CA GLU A 791 -23.85 14.66 -40.63
C GLU A 791 -22.63 13.82 -41.04
N VAL A 792 -21.55 13.88 -40.25
CA VAL A 792 -20.29 13.18 -40.47
C VAL A 792 -20.33 11.79 -39.81
N ALA A 793 -20.94 11.71 -38.62
CA ALA A 793 -21.15 10.49 -37.85
C ALA A 793 -22.39 9.74 -38.34
N SER A 794 -22.30 9.08 -39.49
CA SER A 794 -23.39 8.27 -40.04
C SER A 794 -23.14 6.77 -39.88
N ALA A 795 -24.21 5.99 -39.94
CA ALA A 795 -24.13 4.54 -40.15
C ALA A 795 -23.54 4.24 -41.55
N PRO A 796 -23.07 3.01 -41.82
CA PRO A 796 -22.55 2.64 -43.13
C PRO A 796 -23.67 2.71 -44.18
N SER A 797 -23.73 3.80 -44.96
CA SER A 797 -24.74 3.97 -46.01
C SER A 797 -24.24 3.42 -47.35
N GLU A 798 -25.12 2.76 -48.12
CA GLU A 798 -24.80 2.17 -49.44
C GLU A 798 -24.32 3.19 -50.51
N ASP A 799 -24.48 4.51 -50.30
CA ASP A 799 -24.00 5.58 -51.19
C ASP A 799 -22.82 6.38 -50.58
N PHE A 800 -21.61 5.85 -50.69
CA PHE A 800 -20.37 6.52 -50.24
C PHE A 800 -19.94 7.63 -51.21
N GLN A 801 -20.62 8.80 -51.19
CA GLN A 801 -20.25 9.95 -52.03
C GLN A 801 -19.22 10.92 -51.42
N ASP A 802 -18.85 10.80 -50.15
CA ASP A 802 -17.88 11.71 -49.50
C ASP A 802 -16.70 10.95 -48.87
N ASN A 803 -15.86 10.31 -49.70
CA ASN A 803 -14.58 9.79 -49.23
C ASN A 803 -13.66 10.97 -48.85
N ARG A 804 -13.41 11.14 -47.55
CA ARG A 804 -12.64 12.27 -47.01
C ARG A 804 -11.16 12.08 -47.28
N ILE A 805 -10.42 13.14 -47.59
CA ILE A 805 -8.97 13.03 -47.80
C ILE A 805 -8.25 13.18 -46.45
N LEU A 806 -7.41 12.21 -46.10
CA LEU A 806 -6.60 12.24 -44.89
C LEU A 806 -5.63 13.42 -44.95
N GLY A 807 -5.67 14.29 -43.93
CA GLY A 807 -4.85 15.50 -43.86
C GLY A 807 -5.48 16.74 -44.52
N GLU A 808 -6.66 16.61 -45.13
CA GLU A 808 -7.47 17.75 -45.56
C GLU A 808 -8.20 18.37 -44.34
N TYR A 809 -8.25 19.71 -44.27
CA TYR A 809 -8.77 20.45 -43.11
C TYR A 809 -8.19 20.03 -41.74
N PRO A 810 -6.85 19.92 -41.59
CA PRO A 810 -6.23 19.32 -40.40
C PRO A 810 -6.48 20.13 -39.12
N ALA A 811 -6.78 21.42 -39.24
CA ALA A 811 -7.13 22.26 -38.09
C ALA A 811 -8.49 21.93 -37.48
N ALA A 812 -9.46 21.44 -38.28
CA ALA A 812 -10.79 21.06 -37.80
C ALA A 812 -10.73 19.73 -37.04
N TRP A 813 -10.09 18.72 -37.62
CA TRP A 813 -9.93 17.39 -37.00
C TRP A 813 -9.15 17.41 -35.68
N LYS A 814 -8.22 18.37 -35.51
CA LYS A 814 -7.50 18.60 -34.25
C LYS A 814 -8.39 19.01 -33.07
N GLN A 815 -9.57 19.56 -33.35
CA GLN A 815 -10.54 20.00 -32.35
C GLN A 815 -11.63 18.94 -32.12
N ILE A 816 -11.88 18.06 -33.10
CA ILE A 816 -12.89 17.01 -32.97
C ILE A 816 -12.39 15.94 -32.00
N ILE A 817 -13.22 15.60 -31.02
CA ILE A 817 -13.00 14.50 -30.08
C ILE A 817 -13.94 13.35 -30.42
N LEU A 818 -13.34 12.19 -30.70
CA LEU A 818 -14.07 10.94 -30.93
C LEU A 818 -14.39 10.33 -29.56
N ASN A 819 -15.65 10.41 -29.14
CA ASN A 819 -16.10 9.89 -27.85
C ASN A 819 -16.65 8.47 -28.02
N VAL A 820 -16.21 7.55 -27.16
CA VAL A 820 -16.75 6.19 -27.03
C VAL A 820 -17.52 6.10 -25.72
N PRO A 821 -18.79 5.65 -25.72
CA PRO A 821 -19.55 5.52 -24.48
C PRO A 821 -19.01 4.41 -23.58
N GLY A 822 -18.95 4.65 -22.27
CA GLY A 822 -18.66 3.62 -21.27
C GLY A 822 -19.85 3.20 -20.43
N ASN A 823 -19.62 2.22 -19.55
CA ASN A 823 -20.63 1.70 -18.63
C ASN A 823 -21.12 2.78 -17.65
N HIS A 824 -20.27 3.73 -17.27
CA HIS A 824 -20.67 4.86 -16.43
C HIS A 824 -21.40 5.98 -17.19
N ASP A 825 -21.54 5.89 -18.50
CA ASP A 825 -22.30 6.86 -19.28
C ASP A 825 -23.70 6.33 -19.58
N ILE A 826 -23.77 5.07 -20.06
CA ILE A 826 -24.99 4.47 -20.60
C ILE A 826 -25.44 3.17 -19.92
N GLY A 827 -24.61 2.53 -19.09
CA GLY A 827 -24.89 1.23 -18.46
C GLY A 827 -24.38 0.01 -19.26
N TYR A 828 -24.39 -1.16 -18.62
CA TYR A 828 -24.12 -2.48 -19.23
C TYR A 828 -25.40 -3.06 -19.86
N ALA A 829 -25.29 -4.22 -20.52
CA ALA A 829 -26.42 -4.86 -21.19
C ALA A 829 -27.68 -5.03 -20.32
N GLY A 830 -27.53 -5.24 -19.00
CA GLY A 830 -28.64 -5.42 -18.06
C GLY A 830 -29.30 -4.13 -17.58
N ASP A 831 -28.71 -2.94 -17.79
CA ASP A 831 -29.26 -1.66 -17.32
C ASP A 831 -29.15 -0.51 -18.33
N ILE A 832 -28.62 -0.77 -19.54
CA ILE A 832 -28.66 0.17 -20.66
C ILE A 832 -30.12 0.46 -21.04
N SER A 833 -30.43 1.74 -21.30
CA SER A 833 -31.77 2.17 -21.68
C SER A 833 -31.75 3.17 -22.85
N PRO A 834 -32.82 3.25 -23.65
CA PRO A 834 -32.93 4.24 -24.73
C PRO A 834 -32.70 5.68 -24.24
N GLU A 835 -33.21 6.03 -23.06
CA GLU A 835 -33.07 7.37 -22.47
C GLU A 835 -31.60 7.69 -22.15
N ARG A 836 -30.86 6.72 -21.61
CA ARG A 836 -29.42 6.87 -21.30
C ARG A 836 -28.57 7.04 -22.55
N VAL A 837 -28.92 6.31 -23.61
CA VAL A 837 -28.24 6.45 -24.91
C VAL A 837 -28.60 7.78 -25.59
N GLU A 838 -29.85 8.22 -25.51
CA GLU A 838 -30.31 9.51 -26.08
C GLU A 838 -29.62 10.71 -25.42
N ARG A 839 -29.47 10.71 -24.08
CA ARG A 839 -28.73 11.79 -23.40
C ARG A 839 -27.24 11.78 -23.73
N PHE A 840 -26.62 10.60 -23.93
CA PHE A 840 -25.24 10.50 -24.40
C PHE A 840 -25.10 11.10 -25.80
N ASP A 841 -25.96 10.70 -26.73
CA ASP A 841 -25.98 11.21 -28.11
C ASP A 841 -26.10 12.74 -28.13
N ARG A 842 -27.04 13.28 -27.34
CA ARG A 842 -27.26 14.73 -27.21
C ARG A 842 -26.01 15.50 -26.77
N VAL A 843 -25.20 14.96 -25.86
CA VAL A 843 -24.08 15.68 -25.22
C VAL A 843 -22.73 15.38 -25.89
N PHE A 844 -22.50 14.12 -26.28
CA PHE A 844 -21.20 13.61 -26.73
C PHE A 844 -21.20 13.17 -28.20
N GLY A 845 -22.37 12.99 -28.81
CA GLY A 845 -22.55 12.49 -30.18
C GLY A 845 -22.90 11.01 -30.22
N LYS A 846 -23.20 10.51 -31.43
CA LYS A 846 -23.72 9.16 -31.62
C LYS A 846 -22.80 8.08 -31.04
N PRO A 847 -23.36 7.04 -30.41
CA PRO A 847 -22.58 5.96 -29.79
C PRO A 847 -21.98 4.97 -30.79
N ASN A 848 -22.49 4.95 -32.04
CA ASN A 848 -22.06 4.07 -33.11
C ASN A 848 -21.98 4.85 -34.43
N TYR A 849 -20.83 4.86 -35.08
CA TYR A 849 -20.64 5.45 -36.41
C TYR A 849 -19.33 5.00 -37.04
N GLU A 850 -19.20 5.23 -38.36
CA GLU A 850 -18.02 4.88 -39.14
C GLU A 850 -17.46 6.09 -39.89
N LEU A 851 -16.13 6.21 -39.90
CA LEU A 851 -15.41 7.21 -40.69
C LEU A 851 -14.47 6.51 -41.68
N ARG A 852 -14.44 6.99 -42.92
CA ARG A 852 -13.50 6.54 -43.96
C ARG A 852 -12.70 7.70 -44.49
N PHE A 853 -11.40 7.48 -44.63
CA PHE A 853 -10.45 8.43 -45.17
C PHE A 853 -9.63 7.78 -46.28
N HIS A 854 -9.42 8.51 -47.37
CA HIS A 854 -8.50 8.14 -48.44
C HIS A 854 -7.20 8.91 -48.30
N LEU A 855 -6.08 8.25 -48.56
CA LEU A 855 -4.78 8.90 -48.69
C LEU A 855 -4.34 8.85 -50.16
N PRO A 856 -4.49 9.95 -50.93
CA PRO A 856 -4.11 9.96 -52.34
C PRO A 856 -2.58 9.93 -52.48
N VAL A 857 -2.06 8.82 -53.00
CA VAL A 857 -0.63 8.59 -53.26
C VAL A 857 -0.35 8.69 -54.76
N LYS A 858 0.90 8.97 -55.16
CA LYS A 858 1.27 9.03 -56.59
C LYS A 858 1.05 7.66 -57.26
N GLY A 859 0.10 7.58 -58.19
CA GLY A 859 -0.16 6.38 -58.99
C GLY A 859 -1.54 5.73 -58.79
N THR A 860 -2.40 6.30 -57.93
CA THR A 860 -3.77 5.79 -57.68
C THR A 860 -4.83 6.59 -58.45
N SER A 861 -5.79 5.93 -59.10
CA SER A 861 -6.98 6.54 -59.73
C SER A 861 -8.19 6.44 -58.80
N THR A 862 -8.99 7.51 -58.68
CA THR A 862 -10.13 7.57 -57.74
C THR A 862 -11.50 7.18 -58.31
N GLU A 863 -11.65 6.90 -59.62
CA GLU A 863 -12.95 6.51 -60.18
C GLU A 863 -12.86 5.57 -61.38
N GLY A 864 -13.51 4.41 -61.28
CA GLY A 864 -13.93 3.57 -62.40
C GLY A 864 -15.10 4.17 -63.18
N ASN A 865 -14.88 5.30 -63.86
CA ASN A 865 -15.81 5.82 -64.88
C ASN A 865 -15.21 5.64 -66.28
N SER A 866 -15.19 4.41 -66.76
CA SER A 866 -14.86 4.09 -68.15
C SER A 866 -16.07 4.38 -69.06
N THR A 867 -16.23 5.62 -69.50
CA THR A 867 -16.95 5.90 -70.75
C THR A 867 -16.00 6.46 -71.79
N GLY A 868 -15.51 5.56 -72.64
CA GLY A 868 -14.95 5.83 -73.95
C GLY A 868 -13.47 6.20 -73.96
N ILE A 869 -12.63 5.31 -74.47
CA ILE A 869 -11.77 5.50 -75.67
C ILE A 869 -11.04 4.18 -75.96
N GLY A 870 -11.20 3.71 -77.22
CA GLY A 870 -10.19 3.09 -78.07
C GLY A 870 -9.40 1.86 -77.58
N GLU A 871 -9.64 0.72 -78.24
CA GLU A 871 -8.79 -0.47 -78.27
C GLU A 871 -7.30 -0.14 -78.56
N ASP A 872 -6.40 -0.94 -77.99
CA ASP A 872 -4.95 -1.13 -78.30
C ASP A 872 -3.85 -0.47 -77.43
N GLU A 873 -3.95 -0.45 -76.09
CA GLU A 873 -2.79 -0.34 -75.18
C GLU A 873 -2.99 -1.23 -73.92
N PRO A 874 -1.99 -1.98 -73.41
CA PRO A 874 -2.10 -2.72 -72.15
C PRO A 874 -2.14 -1.74 -70.97
N VAL A 875 -3.28 -1.68 -70.28
CA VAL A 875 -3.50 -0.84 -69.09
C VAL A 875 -2.62 -1.37 -67.92
N PRO A 876 -1.82 -0.52 -67.24
CA PRO A 876 -1.09 -0.92 -66.03
C PRO A 876 -2.07 -1.37 -64.92
N GLU A 877 -1.71 -2.39 -64.12
CA GLU A 877 -2.50 -2.77 -62.93
C GLU A 877 -2.70 -1.56 -62.02
N GLU A 878 -3.93 -1.02 -62.00
CA GLU A 878 -4.29 0.12 -61.18
C GLU A 878 -4.32 -0.29 -59.71
N LYS A 879 -3.38 0.23 -58.90
CA LYS A 879 -3.35 -0.03 -57.46
C LYS A 879 -4.51 0.71 -56.75
N PRO A 880 -5.17 0.09 -55.76
CA PRO A 880 -6.26 0.73 -55.04
C PRO A 880 -5.76 1.93 -54.22
N VAL A 881 -6.61 2.95 -54.08
CA VAL A 881 -6.35 4.09 -53.20
C VAL A 881 -6.29 3.60 -51.74
N PRO A 882 -5.23 3.94 -50.98
CA PRO A 882 -5.12 3.60 -49.57
C PRO A 882 -6.27 4.19 -48.75
N GLU A 883 -6.90 3.34 -47.94
CA GLU A 883 -8.10 3.67 -47.16
C GLU A 883 -7.88 3.38 -45.68
N LEU A 884 -8.19 4.38 -44.85
CA LEU A 884 -8.23 4.29 -43.39
C LEU A 884 -9.69 4.32 -42.93
N ARG A 885 -10.09 3.26 -42.24
CA ARG A 885 -11.41 3.12 -41.63
C ARG A 885 -11.30 3.28 -40.12
N ILE A 886 -12.18 4.08 -39.53
CA ILE A 886 -12.30 4.24 -38.07
C ILE A 886 -13.73 3.91 -37.67
N ILE A 887 -13.89 2.92 -36.81
CA ILE A 887 -15.18 2.43 -36.32
C ILE A 887 -15.28 2.82 -34.85
N ILE A 888 -16.32 3.58 -34.51
CA ILE A 888 -16.68 3.86 -33.12
C ILE A 888 -17.84 2.93 -32.81
N PHE A 889 -17.65 2.06 -31.82
CA PHE A 889 -18.60 1.01 -31.52
C PHE A 889 -18.90 0.93 -30.02
N ASN A 890 -20.19 0.99 -29.70
CA ASN A 890 -20.74 0.73 -28.38
C ASN A 890 -20.98 -0.77 -28.21
N ASP A 891 -20.05 -1.41 -27.51
CA ASP A 891 -20.02 -2.82 -27.18
C ASP A 891 -20.72 -3.18 -25.86
N MET A 892 -21.26 -2.20 -25.11
CA MET A 892 -21.89 -2.43 -23.79
C MET A 892 -23.05 -3.43 -23.79
N ASN A 893 -23.66 -3.66 -24.95
CA ASN A 893 -24.87 -4.47 -25.10
C ASN A 893 -24.68 -5.67 -26.06
N LEU A 894 -23.44 -6.07 -26.33
CA LEU A 894 -23.16 -7.25 -27.15
C LEU A 894 -23.46 -8.56 -26.43
N ASP A 895 -23.12 -8.65 -25.15
CA ASP A 895 -23.34 -9.86 -24.35
C ASP A 895 -24.77 -9.99 -23.85
N THR A 896 -25.13 -11.21 -23.46
CA THR A 896 -26.49 -11.56 -23.03
C THR A 896 -26.47 -12.14 -21.61
N PRO A 897 -27.55 -11.97 -20.82
CA PRO A 897 -28.84 -11.39 -21.20
C PRO A 897 -28.83 -9.85 -21.22
N ALA A 898 -29.46 -9.27 -22.25
CA ALA A 898 -29.70 -7.82 -22.36
C ALA A 898 -31.10 -7.47 -21.83
N SER A 899 -31.21 -6.32 -21.17
CA SER A 899 -32.49 -5.80 -20.66
C SER A 899 -33.40 -5.27 -21.76
N SER A 900 -32.81 -4.67 -22.80
CA SER A 900 -33.52 -4.25 -24.00
C SER A 900 -33.03 -5.00 -25.23
N LYS A 901 -33.90 -5.85 -25.75
CA LYS A 901 -33.66 -6.56 -27.01
C LYS A 901 -33.56 -5.58 -28.19
N GLU A 902 -34.38 -4.54 -28.22
CA GLU A 902 -34.39 -3.55 -29.31
C GLU A 902 -33.05 -2.83 -29.43
N MET A 903 -32.45 -2.44 -28.29
CA MET A 903 -31.12 -1.83 -28.26
C MET A 903 -30.03 -2.82 -28.68
N GLN A 904 -30.17 -4.08 -28.28
CA GLN A 904 -29.23 -5.13 -28.68
C GLN A 904 -29.32 -5.38 -30.20
N ASP A 905 -30.53 -5.47 -30.75
CA ASP A 905 -30.78 -5.58 -32.19
C ASP A 905 -30.19 -4.39 -32.97
N GLN A 906 -30.17 -3.17 -32.38
CA GLN A 906 -29.51 -2.01 -32.98
C GLN A 906 -27.98 -2.14 -33.01
N SER A 907 -27.35 -2.57 -31.90
CA SER A 907 -25.90 -2.81 -31.86
C SER A 907 -25.48 -3.90 -32.85
N TYR A 908 -26.20 -5.02 -32.88
CA TYR A 908 -25.97 -6.08 -33.87
C TYR A 908 -26.27 -5.62 -35.30
N GLY A 909 -27.31 -4.81 -35.50
CA GLY A 909 -27.64 -4.21 -36.79
C GLY A 909 -26.50 -3.37 -37.33
N PHE A 910 -25.97 -2.44 -36.53
CA PHE A 910 -24.82 -1.63 -36.90
C PHE A 910 -23.57 -2.49 -37.17
N LEU A 911 -23.31 -3.49 -36.33
CA LEU A 911 -22.19 -4.41 -36.54
C LEU A 911 -22.33 -5.18 -37.87
N ASN A 912 -23.55 -5.64 -38.20
CA ASN A 912 -23.84 -6.29 -39.47
C ASN A 912 -23.66 -5.32 -40.65
N ASP A 913 -24.08 -4.05 -40.52
CA ASP A 913 -23.87 -3.03 -41.55
C ASP A 913 -22.36 -2.76 -41.76
N VAL A 914 -21.58 -2.72 -40.67
CA VAL A 914 -20.11 -2.61 -40.70
C VAL A 914 -19.49 -3.81 -41.42
N ILE A 915 -19.95 -5.02 -41.14
CA ILE A 915 -19.44 -6.25 -41.76
C ILE A 915 -19.79 -6.29 -43.25
N THR A 916 -21.05 -6.00 -43.60
CA THR A 916 -21.55 -6.05 -44.98
C THR A 916 -20.98 -4.95 -45.88
N SER A 917 -20.69 -3.77 -45.33
CA SER A 917 -20.03 -2.67 -46.03
C SER A 917 -18.49 -2.78 -46.09
N SER A 918 -17.91 -3.81 -45.46
CA SER A 918 -16.46 -4.01 -45.47
C SER A 918 -15.99 -4.48 -46.85
N HIS A 919 -14.82 -4.00 -47.29
CA HIS A 919 -14.18 -4.53 -48.49
C HIS A 919 -13.76 -5.99 -48.33
N ASP A 920 -13.53 -6.68 -49.45
CA ASP A 920 -12.98 -8.03 -49.45
C ASP A 920 -11.69 -8.09 -48.63
N VAL A 921 -11.47 -9.20 -47.92
CA VAL A 921 -10.28 -9.40 -47.06
C VAL A 921 -8.97 -9.38 -47.86
N ASP A 922 -9.04 -9.66 -49.17
CA ASP A 922 -7.89 -9.62 -50.08
C ASP A 922 -7.55 -8.19 -50.57
N ARG A 923 -8.36 -7.18 -50.24
CA ARG A 923 -8.09 -5.79 -50.64
C ARG A 923 -6.88 -5.25 -49.89
N GLN A 924 -5.82 -4.97 -50.64
CA GLN A 924 -4.61 -4.30 -50.14
C GLN A 924 -4.86 -2.83 -49.81
N ALA A 925 -3.97 -2.24 -49.02
CA ALA A 925 -3.99 -0.83 -48.62
C ALA A 925 -5.22 -0.38 -47.81
N LEU A 926 -5.85 -1.29 -47.07
CA LEU A 926 -6.92 -0.99 -46.11
C LEU A 926 -6.41 -1.15 -44.67
N PHE A 927 -6.72 -0.20 -43.80
CA PHE A 927 -6.46 -0.31 -42.36
C PHE A 927 -7.67 0.09 -41.54
N THR A 928 -8.04 -0.73 -40.55
CA THR A 928 -9.21 -0.50 -39.69
C THR A 928 -8.80 -0.23 -38.24
N ILE A 929 -9.20 0.91 -37.71
CA ILE A 929 -9.12 1.24 -36.29
C ILE A 929 -10.50 1.03 -35.68
N VAL A 930 -10.59 0.20 -34.64
CA VAL A 930 -11.81 0.07 -33.82
C VAL A 930 -11.58 0.78 -32.49
N LEU A 931 -12.50 1.67 -32.13
CA LEU A 931 -12.55 2.37 -30.85
C LEU A 931 -13.78 1.87 -30.10
N THR A 932 -13.56 1.20 -28.97
CA THR A 932 -14.64 0.61 -28.17
C THR A 932 -14.29 0.67 -26.68
N HIS A 933 -15.16 0.18 -25.80
CA HIS A 933 -14.94 0.34 -24.35
C HIS A 933 -14.54 -0.99 -23.68
N ILE A 934 -15.36 -2.04 -23.76
CA ILE A 934 -15.06 -3.34 -23.13
C ILE A 934 -14.01 -4.11 -23.96
N PRO A 935 -12.92 -4.60 -23.34
CA PRO A 935 -11.92 -5.38 -24.05
C PRO A 935 -12.43 -6.75 -24.49
N MET A 936 -11.82 -7.27 -25.56
CA MET A 936 -12.05 -8.62 -26.06
C MET A 936 -11.62 -9.67 -25.03
N HIS A 937 -12.31 -10.80 -25.00
CA HIS A 937 -12.03 -11.93 -24.12
C HIS A 937 -10.56 -12.36 -24.17
N LYS A 938 -9.97 -12.58 -22.99
CA LYS A 938 -8.58 -13.05 -22.81
C LYS A 938 -8.48 -13.84 -21.51
N GLU A 939 -7.61 -14.84 -21.45
CA GLU A 939 -7.46 -15.69 -20.26
C GLU A 939 -6.91 -14.91 -19.05
N ALA A 940 -7.31 -15.34 -17.84
CA ALA A 940 -6.85 -14.73 -16.60
C ALA A 940 -5.32 -14.82 -16.48
N GLY A 941 -4.68 -13.70 -16.13
CA GLY A 941 -3.22 -13.57 -16.04
C GLY A 941 -2.55 -12.90 -17.24
N ILE A 942 -3.27 -12.68 -18.35
CA ILE A 942 -2.79 -11.88 -19.49
C ILE A 942 -2.85 -10.39 -19.17
N CYS A 943 -4.00 -9.90 -18.72
CA CYS A 943 -4.16 -8.54 -18.19
C CYS A 943 -4.30 -8.56 -16.67
N VAL A 944 -4.33 -7.39 -16.05
CA VAL A 944 -4.53 -7.29 -14.59
C VAL A 944 -5.89 -7.85 -14.22
N ASP A 945 -6.93 -7.41 -14.95
CA ASP A 945 -8.27 -7.95 -14.82
C ASP A 945 -8.45 -9.21 -15.68
N GLY A 946 -9.02 -10.26 -15.09
CA GLY A 946 -9.46 -11.45 -15.81
C GLY A 946 -10.90 -11.32 -16.34
N PRO A 947 -11.39 -12.28 -17.13
CA PRO A 947 -12.80 -12.36 -17.51
C PRO A 947 -13.71 -12.43 -16.28
N PHE A 948 -14.69 -11.54 -16.23
CA PHE A 948 -15.64 -11.42 -15.13
C PHE A 948 -17.01 -11.05 -15.70
N PHE A 949 -18.06 -11.64 -15.13
CA PHE A 949 -19.45 -11.34 -15.40
C PHE A 949 -20.23 -11.41 -14.08
N ASP A 950 -20.98 -10.36 -13.78
CA ASP A 950 -22.00 -10.32 -12.74
C ASP A 950 -23.37 -10.07 -13.39
N PHE A 951 -24.43 -10.57 -12.77
CA PHE A 951 -25.79 -10.50 -13.30
C PHE A 951 -26.75 -9.96 -12.25
N TYR A 952 -27.84 -9.32 -12.67
CA TYR A 952 -28.88 -8.88 -11.74
C TYR A 952 -29.66 -10.07 -11.17
N ASP A 953 -29.86 -10.08 -9.85
CA ASP A 953 -30.74 -11.04 -9.18
C ASP A 953 -32.16 -10.46 -9.01
N GLY A 954 -33.18 -11.10 -9.58
CA GLY A 954 -34.59 -10.79 -9.27
C GLY A 954 -35.29 -9.81 -10.22
N TYR A 955 -35.65 -8.60 -9.74
CA TYR A 955 -36.67 -7.71 -10.35
C TYR A 955 -36.23 -7.06 -11.68
N PHE A 956 -34.93 -7.05 -11.97
CA PHE A 956 -34.37 -6.74 -13.30
C PHE A 956 -34.14 -8.07 -14.02
N ASP A 957 -34.53 -8.19 -15.30
CA ASP A 957 -34.55 -9.43 -16.09
C ASP A 957 -33.16 -10.11 -16.22
N ASN A 958 -32.59 -10.72 -15.17
CA ASN A 958 -31.33 -11.50 -15.12
C ASN A 958 -30.17 -10.98 -16.03
N GLY A 959 -30.12 -9.67 -16.30
CA GLY A 959 -29.26 -9.09 -17.32
C GLY A 959 -27.83 -8.90 -16.82
N VAL A 960 -26.89 -8.70 -17.74
CA VAL A 960 -25.49 -8.44 -17.35
C VAL A 960 -25.41 -7.14 -16.56
N LYS A 961 -25.02 -7.25 -15.30
CA LYS A 961 -24.89 -6.13 -14.36
C LYS A 961 -23.52 -5.49 -14.44
N GLU A 962 -22.49 -6.29 -14.66
CA GLU A 962 -21.09 -5.85 -14.73
C GLU A 962 -20.28 -6.89 -15.50
N GLN A 963 -19.30 -6.46 -16.30
CA GLN A 963 -18.37 -7.36 -16.96
C GLN A 963 -17.03 -6.68 -17.23
N ASN A 964 -15.93 -7.42 -17.12
CA ASN A 964 -14.58 -6.91 -17.40
C ASN A 964 -14.17 -7.05 -18.87
N HIS A 965 -14.73 -8.06 -19.54
CA HIS A 965 -14.39 -8.44 -20.90
C HIS A 965 -15.67 -8.83 -21.63
N LEU A 966 -15.66 -8.75 -22.95
CA LEU A 966 -16.69 -9.39 -23.77
C LEU A 966 -16.61 -10.91 -23.58
N SER A 967 -17.73 -11.62 -23.79
CA SER A 967 -17.68 -13.08 -23.77
C SER A 967 -16.81 -13.63 -24.89
N GLN A 968 -16.23 -14.81 -24.68
CA GLN A 968 -15.42 -15.47 -25.72
C GLN A 968 -16.17 -15.60 -27.05
N SER A 969 -17.48 -15.86 -27.01
CA SER A 969 -18.37 -15.91 -28.16
C SER A 969 -18.56 -14.55 -28.84
N ALA A 970 -18.80 -13.48 -28.08
CA ALA A 970 -18.96 -12.14 -28.62
C ALA A 970 -17.65 -11.63 -29.26
N SER A 971 -16.53 -11.81 -28.57
CA SER A 971 -15.20 -11.46 -29.09
C SER A 971 -14.85 -12.21 -30.36
N LYS A 972 -15.10 -13.53 -30.40
CA LYS A 972 -14.94 -14.34 -31.61
C LYS A 972 -15.76 -13.80 -32.77
N GLY A 973 -17.06 -13.58 -32.55
CA GLY A 973 -17.96 -13.06 -33.59
C GLY A 973 -17.54 -11.68 -34.09
N PHE A 974 -17.07 -10.82 -33.19
CA PHE A 974 -16.58 -9.48 -33.53
C PHE A 974 -15.29 -9.54 -34.37
N LEU A 975 -14.29 -10.32 -33.93
CA LEU A 975 -12.99 -10.45 -34.60
C LEU A 975 -13.14 -11.10 -35.99
N GLU A 976 -13.92 -12.18 -36.10
CA GLU A 976 -14.20 -12.85 -37.37
C GLU A 976 -15.06 -11.99 -38.30
N GLY A 977 -16.02 -11.24 -37.77
CA GLY A 977 -16.89 -10.38 -38.57
C GLY A 977 -16.18 -9.14 -39.12
N VAL A 978 -15.67 -8.29 -38.22
CA VAL A 978 -15.11 -6.97 -38.57
C VAL A 978 -13.82 -7.13 -39.37
N PHE A 979 -12.92 -7.99 -38.90
CA PHE A 979 -11.61 -8.17 -39.53
C PHE A 979 -11.60 -9.33 -40.53
N GLY A 980 -12.59 -10.23 -40.55
CA GLY A 980 -12.59 -11.33 -41.52
C GLY A 980 -11.52 -12.38 -41.25
N MET A 981 -10.96 -12.42 -40.04
CA MET A 981 -9.97 -13.42 -39.64
C MET A 981 -10.61 -14.81 -39.59
N SER A 982 -9.86 -15.83 -39.98
CA SER A 982 -10.34 -17.21 -39.97
C SER A 982 -9.22 -18.17 -39.62
N GLY A 983 -9.55 -19.16 -38.80
CA GLY A 983 -8.66 -20.29 -38.61
C GLY A 983 -8.52 -21.17 -39.87
N ASP A 984 -9.29 -20.92 -40.94
CA ASP A 984 -9.21 -21.66 -42.20
C ASP A 984 -8.19 -21.10 -43.20
N PRO A 985 -7.08 -21.81 -43.49
CA PRO A 985 -6.17 -21.41 -44.56
C PRO A 985 -6.82 -21.37 -45.94
N GLY A 986 -7.93 -22.11 -46.12
CA GLY A 986 -8.72 -22.12 -47.36
C GLY A 986 -9.72 -20.98 -47.50
N ALA A 987 -9.93 -20.16 -46.45
CA ALA A 987 -10.77 -18.98 -46.53
C ALA A 987 -10.12 -17.87 -47.39
N PRO A 988 -10.91 -16.92 -47.91
CA PRO A 988 -10.37 -15.70 -48.54
C PRO A 988 -9.30 -15.03 -47.67
N GLY A 989 -8.28 -14.39 -48.26
CA GLY A 989 -7.14 -13.83 -47.52
C GLY A 989 -6.28 -14.88 -46.80
N SER A 990 -6.40 -16.16 -47.13
CA SER A 990 -5.77 -17.28 -46.40
C SER A 990 -6.11 -17.30 -44.90
N GLY A 991 -7.22 -16.67 -44.50
CA GLY A 991 -7.65 -16.53 -43.11
C GLY A 991 -6.96 -15.42 -42.29
N PHE A 992 -6.05 -14.63 -42.88
CA PHE A 992 -5.42 -13.48 -42.20
C PHE A 992 -6.36 -12.30 -41.94
N GLY A 993 -7.46 -12.22 -42.69
CA GLY A 993 -8.39 -11.11 -42.56
C GLY A 993 -7.78 -9.77 -42.99
N ARG A 994 -8.33 -8.69 -42.45
CA ARG A 994 -8.00 -7.29 -42.78
C ARG A 994 -7.08 -6.70 -41.73
N ASN A 995 -6.16 -5.84 -42.15
CA ASN A 995 -5.24 -5.15 -41.26
C ASN A 995 -5.97 -4.14 -40.36
N GLY A 996 -5.54 -4.05 -39.09
CA GLY A 996 -6.09 -3.08 -38.17
C GLY A 996 -5.57 -3.17 -36.74
N VAL A 997 -6.25 -2.43 -35.86
CA VAL A 997 -5.97 -2.37 -34.42
C VAL A 997 -7.25 -2.03 -33.65
N ILE A 998 -7.37 -2.54 -32.43
CA ILE A 998 -8.46 -2.21 -31.49
C ILE A 998 -7.88 -1.37 -30.34
N LEU A 999 -8.52 -0.24 -30.02
CA LEU A 999 -8.22 0.55 -28.82
C LEU A 999 -9.43 0.55 -27.86
N THR A 1000 -9.19 0.26 -26.58
CA THR A 1000 -10.24 0.15 -25.55
C THR A 1000 -9.95 0.98 -24.29
N GLY A 1001 -10.98 1.33 -23.50
CA GLY A 1001 -10.88 2.24 -22.33
C GLY A 1001 -11.02 1.60 -20.95
N HIS A 1002 -11.74 0.48 -20.85
CA HIS A 1002 -12.34 -0.06 -19.62
C HIS A 1002 -11.42 -0.58 -18.50
N ASP A 1003 -10.18 -1.03 -18.79
CA ASP A 1003 -9.25 -1.53 -17.75
C ASP A 1003 -8.49 -0.35 -17.12
N HIS A 1004 -8.65 -0.20 -15.80
CA HIS A 1004 -7.99 0.86 -15.05
C HIS A 1004 -6.46 0.78 -15.11
N GLU A 1005 -5.86 -0.41 -15.27
CA GLU A 1005 -4.42 -0.64 -15.34
C GLU A 1005 -3.88 -0.69 -16.77
N GLY A 1006 -4.76 -0.74 -17.77
CA GLY A 1006 -4.44 -0.89 -19.19
C GLY A 1006 -3.78 -2.22 -19.54
N CYS A 1007 -3.86 -2.60 -20.81
CA CYS A 1007 -3.34 -3.87 -21.28
C CYS A 1007 -3.01 -3.87 -22.78
N ASP A 1008 -1.93 -4.52 -23.17
CA ASP A 1008 -1.47 -4.60 -24.56
C ASP A 1008 -1.39 -6.06 -25.00
N THR A 1009 -2.28 -6.46 -25.90
CA THR A 1009 -2.57 -7.87 -26.19
C THR A 1009 -2.57 -8.17 -27.68
N TYR A 1010 -2.19 -9.40 -28.01
CA TYR A 1010 -2.25 -9.97 -29.35
C TYR A 1010 -3.25 -11.13 -29.35
N HIS A 1011 -4.31 -10.99 -30.14
CA HIS A 1011 -5.33 -12.02 -30.37
C HIS A 1011 -4.97 -12.79 -31.63
N TYR A 1012 -4.89 -14.12 -31.57
CA TYR A 1012 -4.47 -14.93 -32.71
C TYR A 1012 -5.18 -16.28 -32.76
N ILE A 1013 -5.16 -16.90 -33.94
CA ILE A 1013 -5.66 -18.26 -34.16
C ILE A 1013 -4.53 -19.07 -34.79
N ASN A 1014 -4.26 -20.28 -34.27
CA ASN A 1014 -3.30 -21.18 -34.91
C ASN A 1014 -4.00 -22.02 -35.98
N GLN A 1015 -3.64 -21.86 -37.25
CA GLN A 1015 -4.26 -22.61 -38.34
C GLN A 1015 -3.74 -24.06 -38.47
N SER A 1016 -2.74 -24.46 -37.68
CA SER A 1016 -2.05 -25.76 -37.80
C SER A 1016 -2.69 -26.93 -37.03
N ASP A 1017 -3.61 -26.67 -36.08
CA ASP A 1017 -4.24 -27.70 -35.22
C ASP A 1017 -5.71 -28.02 -35.60
N PRO A 1018 -6.15 -29.30 -35.64
CA PRO A 1018 -7.55 -29.71 -35.79
C PRO A 1018 -8.23 -30.11 -34.45
N PRO A 1019 -9.59 -30.11 -34.28
CA PRO A 1019 -10.66 -29.64 -35.16
C PRO A 1019 -11.43 -28.39 -34.65
N GLU A 1020 -11.07 -27.83 -33.49
CA GLU A 1020 -11.64 -26.57 -33.00
C GLU A 1020 -10.53 -25.52 -33.02
N ARG A 1021 -10.57 -24.64 -34.02
CA ARG A 1021 -9.67 -23.48 -34.14
C ARG A 1021 -10.07 -22.47 -33.07
N GLU A 1022 -9.45 -22.57 -31.90
CA GLU A 1022 -9.71 -21.72 -30.75
C GLU A 1022 -8.96 -20.37 -30.88
N TRP A 1023 -9.59 -19.32 -30.35
CA TRP A 1023 -9.00 -17.99 -30.25
C TRP A 1023 -8.12 -17.93 -29.01
N HIS A 1024 -6.85 -17.56 -29.19
CA HIS A 1024 -5.90 -17.36 -28.10
C HIS A 1024 -5.52 -15.88 -28.00
N ALA A 1025 -5.16 -15.46 -26.79
CA ALA A 1025 -4.61 -14.15 -26.53
C ALA A 1025 -3.29 -14.29 -25.78
N MET A 1026 -2.38 -13.34 -25.96
CA MET A 1026 -1.18 -13.19 -25.14
C MET A 1026 -0.77 -11.72 -25.07
N LYS A 1027 0.19 -11.37 -24.21
CA LYS A 1027 0.72 -10.00 -24.16
C LYS A 1027 1.45 -9.70 -25.47
N TRP A 1028 1.31 -8.49 -25.99
CA TRP A 1028 1.97 -8.07 -27.23
C TRP A 1028 3.49 -8.25 -27.19
N LYS A 1029 4.11 -7.96 -26.03
CA LYS A 1029 5.55 -8.17 -25.83
C LYS A 1029 5.94 -9.64 -26.00
N ASP A 1030 5.15 -10.55 -25.45
CA ASP A 1030 5.44 -11.99 -25.53
C ASP A 1030 5.23 -12.51 -26.96
N ALA A 1031 4.23 -11.98 -27.68
CA ALA A 1031 4.03 -12.28 -29.09
C ALA A 1031 5.29 -11.92 -29.91
N VAL A 1032 5.80 -10.69 -29.75
CA VAL A 1032 7.00 -10.19 -30.44
C VAL A 1032 8.26 -10.97 -30.03
N ASP A 1033 8.46 -11.23 -28.73
CA ASP A 1033 9.63 -11.96 -28.24
C ASP A 1033 9.66 -13.41 -28.75
N LEU A 1034 8.49 -14.02 -28.99
CA LEU A 1034 8.33 -15.35 -29.55
C LEU A 1034 8.19 -15.36 -31.10
N GLY A 1035 8.07 -14.19 -31.72
CA GLY A 1035 7.84 -14.02 -33.16
C GLY A 1035 6.52 -14.62 -33.65
N VAL A 1036 5.46 -14.61 -32.83
CA VAL A 1036 4.15 -15.21 -33.16
C VAL A 1036 3.42 -14.39 -34.23
N GLU A 1037 3.56 -13.08 -34.19
CA GLU A 1037 2.97 -12.12 -35.14
C GLU A 1037 3.54 -12.24 -36.56
N GLU A 1038 4.74 -12.78 -36.71
CA GLU A 1038 5.40 -13.01 -38.01
C GLU A 1038 5.30 -14.49 -38.45
N GLN A 1039 4.68 -15.36 -37.65
CA GLN A 1039 4.60 -16.79 -37.96
C GLN A 1039 3.65 -17.09 -39.14
N PRO A 1040 4.11 -17.86 -40.16
CA PRO A 1040 3.23 -18.29 -41.24
C PRO A 1040 2.09 -19.17 -40.71
N GLY A 1041 0.84 -18.87 -41.11
CA GLY A 1041 -0.34 -19.61 -40.69
C GLY A 1041 -0.89 -19.27 -39.31
N VAL A 1042 -0.48 -18.13 -38.74
CA VAL A 1042 -0.99 -17.61 -37.46
C VAL A 1042 -1.60 -16.21 -37.67
N PRO A 1043 -2.84 -16.12 -38.18
CA PRO A 1043 -3.55 -14.85 -38.27
C PRO A 1043 -3.79 -14.26 -36.87
N GLY A 1044 -3.59 -12.95 -36.72
CA GLY A 1044 -3.83 -12.27 -35.46
C GLY A 1044 -3.85 -10.75 -35.55
N LEU A 1045 -4.31 -10.11 -34.48
CA LEU A 1045 -4.62 -8.70 -34.37
C LEU A 1045 -4.21 -8.16 -33.00
N ARG A 1046 -3.67 -6.94 -32.96
CA ARG A 1046 -3.32 -6.26 -31.71
C ARG A 1046 -4.53 -5.49 -31.15
N GLU A 1047 -4.79 -5.67 -29.86
CA GLU A 1047 -5.73 -4.90 -29.05
C GLU A 1047 -4.97 -4.19 -27.93
N ILE A 1048 -5.24 -2.89 -27.75
CA ILE A 1048 -4.60 -2.05 -26.73
C ILE A 1048 -5.69 -1.40 -25.87
N THR A 1049 -5.79 -1.82 -24.62
CA THR A 1049 -6.56 -1.15 -23.59
C THR A 1049 -5.73 -0.01 -23.00
N VAL A 1050 -6.16 1.21 -23.28
CA VAL A 1050 -5.51 2.44 -22.84
C VAL A 1050 -5.81 2.64 -21.36
N ARG A 1051 -4.75 2.60 -20.55
CA ARG A 1051 -4.83 2.82 -19.10
C ARG A 1051 -5.56 4.12 -18.79
N SER A 1052 -6.44 4.08 -17.77
CA SER A 1052 -7.22 5.23 -17.31
C SER A 1052 -6.36 6.46 -17.01
N MET A 1053 -6.90 7.65 -17.29
CA MET A 1053 -6.29 8.93 -16.94
C MET A 1053 -6.34 9.24 -15.42
N MET A 1054 -7.07 8.45 -14.64
CA MET A 1054 -7.30 8.69 -13.23
C MET A 1054 -6.04 8.52 -12.37
N GLY A 1055 -5.96 9.34 -11.31
CA GLY A 1055 -4.76 9.49 -10.50
C GLY A 1055 -4.30 8.23 -9.76
N ASP A 1056 -5.21 7.31 -9.43
CA ASP A 1056 -4.89 6.06 -8.72
C ASP A 1056 -4.17 5.04 -9.62
N PHE A 1057 -4.29 5.22 -10.94
CA PHE A 1057 -3.74 4.32 -11.95
C PHE A 1057 -2.59 4.95 -12.74
N THR A 1058 -1.86 5.91 -12.16
CA THR A 1058 -0.69 6.54 -12.81
C THR A 1058 -0.96 7.22 -14.16
N GLY A 1059 -2.23 7.56 -14.45
CA GLY A 1059 -2.73 8.35 -15.60
C GLY A 1059 -1.92 8.27 -16.89
N ASN A 1060 -2.35 7.55 -17.93
CA ASN A 1060 -1.61 7.50 -19.19
C ASN A 1060 -2.30 8.25 -20.34
N ALA A 1061 -1.49 8.72 -21.30
CA ALA A 1061 -1.96 9.14 -22.60
C ALA A 1061 -1.35 8.25 -23.69
N GLY A 1062 -2.20 7.64 -24.52
CA GLY A 1062 -1.79 6.82 -25.66
C GLY A 1062 -1.45 7.68 -26.88
N LEU A 1063 -0.32 7.39 -27.53
CA LEU A 1063 0.14 8.07 -28.74
C LEU A 1063 0.29 7.06 -29.87
N MET A 1064 -0.67 7.06 -30.80
CA MET A 1064 -0.65 6.21 -31.99
C MET A 1064 -0.26 6.99 -33.24
N SER A 1065 0.70 6.48 -34.00
CA SER A 1065 1.04 6.98 -35.33
C SER A 1065 0.73 5.92 -36.38
N LEU A 1066 0.15 6.34 -37.50
CA LEU A 1066 -0.19 5.50 -38.64
C LEU A 1066 0.27 6.20 -39.92
N TRP A 1067 0.98 5.47 -40.78
CA TRP A 1067 1.46 5.93 -42.08
C TRP A 1067 1.35 4.83 -43.12
N PHE A 1068 1.34 5.23 -44.39
CA PHE A 1068 1.28 4.30 -45.52
C PHE A 1068 2.68 4.09 -46.08
N ASP A 1069 3.07 2.84 -46.26
CA ASP A 1069 4.33 2.44 -46.88
C ASP A 1069 4.10 2.23 -48.38
N GLU A 1070 4.67 3.11 -49.21
CA GLU A 1070 4.51 3.03 -50.67
C GLU A 1070 5.30 1.86 -51.31
N GLU A 1071 6.33 1.34 -50.62
CA GLU A 1071 7.16 0.23 -51.11
C GLU A 1071 6.45 -1.11 -50.89
N GLU A 1072 5.94 -1.33 -49.68
CA GLU A 1072 5.16 -2.54 -49.34
C GLU A 1072 3.69 -2.44 -49.75
N TRP A 1073 3.22 -1.23 -50.07
CA TRP A 1073 1.82 -0.92 -50.37
C TRP A 1073 0.84 -1.29 -49.24
N ASP A 1074 1.27 -1.05 -48.00
CA ASP A 1074 0.55 -1.43 -46.78
C ASP A 1074 0.64 -0.34 -45.70
N TRP A 1075 -0.31 -0.35 -44.77
CA TRP A 1075 -0.34 0.56 -43.64
C TRP A 1075 0.53 0.07 -42.48
N LYS A 1076 1.32 0.96 -41.89
CA LYS A 1076 2.15 0.68 -40.70
C LYS A 1076 1.72 1.56 -39.55
N PHE A 1077 1.60 0.96 -38.37
CA PHE A 1077 1.26 1.71 -37.15
C PHE A 1077 2.23 1.41 -36.02
N LYS A 1078 2.36 2.38 -35.11
CA LYS A 1078 3.05 2.23 -33.83
C LYS A 1078 2.24 2.93 -32.74
N PHE A 1079 2.27 2.36 -31.55
CA PHE A 1079 1.60 2.89 -30.36
C PHE A 1079 2.59 2.95 -29.20
N VAL A 1080 2.59 4.05 -28.47
CA VAL A 1080 3.38 4.23 -27.24
C VAL A 1080 2.55 4.91 -26.16
N ASN A 1081 2.83 4.60 -24.89
CA ASN A 1081 2.23 5.27 -23.75
C ASN A 1081 3.12 6.41 -23.26
N CYS A 1082 2.51 7.53 -22.90
CA CYS A 1082 3.13 8.61 -22.13
C CYS A 1082 2.53 8.58 -20.73
N GLU A 1083 3.34 8.18 -19.75
CA GLU A 1083 2.93 8.11 -18.34
C GLU A 1083 2.82 9.50 -17.72
N LEU A 1084 1.81 9.69 -16.88
CA LEU A 1084 1.67 10.87 -16.05
C LEU A 1084 1.83 10.57 -14.57
N GLY A 1085 2.16 11.60 -13.80
CA GLY A 1085 2.07 11.55 -12.35
C GLY A 1085 0.61 11.55 -11.87
N THR A 1086 0.37 11.14 -10.63
CA THR A 1086 -0.96 11.08 -10.03
C THR A 1086 -1.59 12.47 -9.79
N GLN A 1087 -2.91 12.52 -9.63
CA GLN A 1087 -3.67 13.75 -9.30
C GLN A 1087 -3.12 14.47 -8.05
N HIS A 1088 -2.53 13.74 -7.10
CA HIS A 1088 -1.94 14.31 -5.90
C HIS A 1088 -0.74 15.20 -6.20
N ILE A 1089 0.06 14.87 -7.22
CA ILE A 1089 1.20 15.70 -7.64
C ILE A 1089 0.68 17.05 -8.14
N TRP A 1090 -0.39 17.05 -8.94
CA TRP A 1090 -1.04 18.26 -9.42
C TRP A 1090 -1.52 19.15 -8.26
N TRP A 1091 -2.18 18.56 -7.26
CA TRP A 1091 -2.62 19.27 -6.06
C TRP A 1091 -1.46 19.82 -5.23
N ILE A 1092 -0.43 19.01 -4.96
CA ILE A 1092 0.74 19.42 -4.16
C ILE A 1092 1.42 20.64 -4.80
N VAL A 1093 1.66 20.60 -6.11
CA VAL A 1093 2.30 21.70 -6.85
C VAL A 1093 1.48 22.98 -6.69
N HIS A 1094 0.17 22.94 -6.98
CA HIS A 1094 -0.67 24.13 -6.91
C HIS A 1094 -0.91 24.63 -5.47
N ILE A 1095 -0.95 23.74 -4.48
CA ILE A 1095 -1.02 24.13 -3.06
C ILE A 1095 0.27 24.82 -2.63
N VAL A 1096 1.44 24.29 -3.01
CA VAL A 1096 2.74 24.93 -2.75
C VAL A 1096 2.82 26.30 -3.43
N ASP A 1097 2.32 26.42 -4.67
CA ASP A 1097 2.23 27.70 -5.38
C ASP A 1097 1.34 28.70 -4.65
N LEU A 1098 0.15 28.27 -4.20
CA LEU A 1098 -0.78 29.11 -3.44
C LEU A 1098 -0.20 29.54 -2.09
N ILE A 1099 0.47 28.64 -1.35
CA ILE A 1099 1.17 28.96 -0.11
C ILE A 1099 2.30 29.95 -0.38
N THR A 1100 3.09 29.74 -1.44
CA THR A 1100 4.20 30.62 -1.82
C THR A 1100 3.69 32.03 -2.15
N LEU A 1101 2.61 32.14 -2.93
CA LEU A 1101 1.96 33.41 -3.25
C LEU A 1101 1.37 34.07 -1.99
N GLY A 1102 0.72 33.30 -1.12
CA GLY A 1102 0.14 33.79 0.13
C GLY A 1102 1.20 34.34 1.09
N VAL A 1103 2.27 33.58 1.34
CA VAL A 1103 3.42 34.01 2.15
C VAL A 1103 4.11 35.21 1.50
N GLY A 1104 4.22 35.23 0.18
CA GLY A 1104 4.77 36.36 -0.59
C GLY A 1104 3.95 37.64 -0.45
N LEU A 1105 2.62 37.53 -0.48
CA LEU A 1105 1.69 38.64 -0.25
C LEU A 1105 1.84 39.19 1.17
N VAL A 1106 1.84 38.30 2.18
CA VAL A 1106 2.01 38.68 3.60
C VAL A 1106 3.35 39.37 3.81
N TYR A 1107 4.44 38.85 3.25
CA TYR A 1107 5.76 39.49 3.28
C TYR A 1107 5.72 40.88 2.63
N GLY A 1108 5.09 41.01 1.46
CA GLY A 1108 4.93 42.29 0.77
C GLY A 1108 4.17 43.32 1.61
N ILE A 1109 3.11 42.91 2.30
CA ILE A 1109 2.34 43.76 3.22
C ILE A 1109 3.20 44.16 4.43
N LEU A 1110 3.91 43.22 5.05
CA LEU A 1110 4.77 43.50 6.22
C LEU A 1110 5.89 44.49 5.90
N VAL A 1111 6.58 44.32 4.76
CA VAL A 1111 7.62 45.24 4.28
C VAL A 1111 7.04 46.61 3.95
N ALA A 1112 5.82 46.68 3.42
CA ALA A 1112 5.15 47.96 3.17
C ALA A 1112 4.79 48.69 4.47
N VAL A 1113 4.35 47.97 5.51
CA VAL A 1113 4.06 48.52 6.85
C VAL A 1113 5.34 49.01 7.55
N GLU A 1114 6.47 48.32 7.39
CA GLU A 1114 7.77 48.73 7.92
C GLU A 1114 8.24 50.08 7.32
N LYS A 1115 8.03 50.27 6.01
CA LYS A 1115 8.36 51.55 5.35
C LYS A 1115 7.47 52.72 5.77
N LEU A 1116 6.31 52.45 6.35
CA LEU A 1116 5.34 53.47 6.76
C LEU A 1116 5.45 53.87 8.25
N THR A 1117 6.32 53.23 9.04
CA THR A 1117 6.49 53.50 10.48
C THR A 1117 7.80 54.27 10.80
N PRO A 1118 7.76 55.47 11.41
CA PRO A 1118 8.97 56.29 11.63
C PRO A 1118 9.77 55.88 12.89
N ARG A 1119 11.08 55.62 12.75
CA ARG A 1119 12.01 55.34 13.88
C ARG A 1119 12.65 56.62 14.45
N LYS A 1120 12.58 56.80 15.77
CA LYS A 1120 13.40 57.77 16.54
C LYS A 1120 14.84 57.25 16.72
N ARG A 1121 15.82 58.14 16.54
CA ARG A 1121 17.27 57.86 16.50
C ARG A 1121 17.91 58.34 17.81
N GLU A 1122 18.59 57.46 18.54
CA GLU A 1122 19.49 57.83 19.64
C GLU A 1122 20.97 57.79 19.21
N VAL A 1123 21.77 58.68 19.80
CA VAL A 1123 23.14 59.06 19.43
C VAL A 1123 24.14 58.46 20.44
N PRO A 1124 25.29 57.90 20.04
CA PRO A 1124 26.39 57.62 20.97
C PRO A 1124 27.51 58.67 20.92
N LYS A 1125 28.11 58.92 22.10
CA LYS A 1125 29.20 59.87 22.40
C LYS A 1125 30.60 59.31 22.08
N ASN A 1126 31.52 60.25 21.82
CA ASN A 1126 32.96 60.11 21.54
C ASN A 1126 33.80 59.44 22.66
N HIS A 1127 34.89 58.77 22.25
CA HIS A 1127 36.19 58.85 22.95
C HIS A 1127 37.38 58.71 21.97
N MET A 1128 38.38 59.58 22.13
CA MET A 1128 39.68 59.63 21.42
C MET A 1128 40.71 58.66 22.02
N SER A 1129 41.62 58.10 21.21
CA SER A 1129 43.09 58.35 21.35
C SER A 1129 43.95 57.61 20.29
N ASN A 1130 44.87 58.39 19.70
CA ASN A 1130 46.24 58.14 19.21
C ASN A 1130 46.68 56.84 18.49
N GLY A 1131 47.33 57.04 17.34
CA GLY A 1131 48.41 56.16 16.84
C GLY A 1131 48.75 56.33 15.35
N LYS A 1132 49.93 56.88 15.06
CA LYS A 1132 50.59 57.05 13.72
C LYS A 1132 50.72 55.70 12.98
N ALA A 1133 50.97 55.55 11.66
CA ALA A 1133 51.80 56.32 10.73
C ALA A 1133 51.61 55.81 9.27
N THR A 1134 51.95 56.68 8.29
CA THR A 1134 52.55 56.39 6.94
C THR A 1134 51.75 55.53 5.93
N THR A 1135 51.61 55.80 4.63
CA THR A 1135 52.27 56.66 3.61
C THR A 1135 51.38 56.60 2.36
N SER A 1136 50.92 57.73 1.80
CA SER A 1136 51.46 58.43 0.61
C SER A 1136 50.70 58.15 -0.70
N ASN A 1137 50.21 59.27 -1.28
CA ASN A 1137 50.04 59.60 -2.70
C ASN A 1137 49.07 58.74 -3.55
N GLY A 1138 48.16 59.27 -4.34
CA GLY A 1138 47.90 60.64 -4.77
C GLY A 1138 47.33 60.63 -6.18
N ALA A 1139 46.29 61.45 -6.41
CA ALA A 1139 45.78 61.93 -7.71
C ALA A 1139 45.22 60.88 -8.70
N ALA A 1140 44.32 61.18 -9.63
CA ALA A 1140 43.31 62.21 -9.81
C ALA A 1140 42.51 61.81 -11.07
N LYS A 1141 41.23 62.21 -11.09
CA LYS A 1141 40.42 62.61 -12.25
C LYS A 1141 39.92 61.58 -13.30
N VAL A 1142 38.58 61.59 -13.37
CA VAL A 1142 37.73 61.82 -14.57
C VAL A 1142 37.50 60.64 -15.52
N GLY A 1143 36.26 60.14 -15.49
CA GLY A 1143 35.31 60.39 -16.55
C GLY A 1143 35.14 59.34 -17.66
N ASN A 1144 33.92 58.80 -17.69
CA ASN A 1144 33.20 58.19 -18.81
C ASN A 1144 33.67 56.85 -19.39
N GLY A 1145 32.66 55.98 -19.63
CA GLY A 1145 32.62 55.18 -20.85
C GLY A 1145 32.63 53.68 -20.65
N LYS A 1146 31.42 53.12 -20.61
CA LYS A 1146 31.03 51.70 -20.65
C LYS A 1146 31.87 50.77 -21.56
N ILE A 1147 32.07 49.56 -21.01
CA ILE A 1147 31.84 48.22 -21.57
C ILE A 1147 32.66 47.81 -22.81
N GLY A 1148 33.50 46.78 -22.60
CA GLY A 1148 33.98 45.85 -23.62
C GLY A 1148 34.46 44.56 -22.93
N SER A 1149 33.79 43.46 -23.26
CA SER A 1149 34.04 42.07 -22.88
C SER A 1149 35.34 41.51 -23.47
N TYR A 1150 35.98 40.57 -22.77
CA TYR A 1150 37.03 39.70 -23.33
C TYR A 1150 36.52 38.26 -23.44
N LEU A 1151 36.46 37.75 -24.66
CA LEU A 1151 36.80 36.37 -25.02
C LEU A 1151 37.93 36.47 -26.08
N PRO A 1152 38.88 35.53 -26.17
CA PRO A 1152 40.02 35.63 -27.09
C PRO A 1152 39.69 35.12 -28.50
N GLU A 1153 40.18 35.85 -29.52
CA GLU A 1153 40.20 35.47 -30.94
C GLU A 1153 41.23 34.37 -31.26
N TYR A 1154 40.96 33.61 -32.32
CA TYR A 1154 41.95 33.40 -33.41
C TYR A 1154 41.24 33.07 -34.75
N LEU A 1155 41.50 33.92 -35.77
CA LEU A 1155 41.49 33.71 -37.25
C LEU A 1155 40.16 33.37 -37.97
N GLN A 1156 39.80 33.87 -39.16
CA GLN A 1156 40.32 34.88 -40.10
C GLN A 1156 39.25 35.12 -41.19
N THR A 1157 39.10 36.38 -41.66
CA THR A 1157 38.75 36.83 -43.04
C THR A 1157 37.43 36.40 -43.70
N THR A 1158 36.68 37.18 -44.50
CA THR A 1158 36.48 38.61 -44.81
C THR A 1158 35.33 38.66 -45.84
N ASN A 1159 34.57 39.77 -45.85
CA ASN A 1159 33.68 40.27 -46.94
C ASN A 1159 32.33 39.56 -47.13
N GLY A 1160 31.17 40.24 -47.17
CA GLY A 1160 30.86 41.67 -47.13
C GLY A 1160 29.52 41.95 -47.84
N LYS A 1161 28.86 43.05 -47.41
CA LYS A 1161 27.67 43.74 -47.97
C LYS A 1161 26.29 43.23 -47.51
N LEU A 1162 25.57 43.98 -46.67
CA LEU A 1162 24.80 45.24 -46.91
C LEU A 1162 23.48 44.98 -47.65
N ASP A 1163 22.35 45.05 -46.94
CA ASP A 1163 21.47 46.23 -47.00
C ASP A 1163 20.34 46.19 -45.95
N VAL A 1164 20.07 47.37 -45.39
CA VAL A 1164 18.97 47.81 -44.51
C VAL A 1164 18.10 48.70 -45.44
N PRO A 1165 16.77 48.98 -45.30
CA PRO A 1165 16.17 49.48 -44.04
C PRO A 1165 14.64 49.43 -43.83
N GLY A 1166 14.20 49.89 -42.65
CA GLY A 1166 12.90 50.57 -42.45
C GLY A 1166 12.12 50.07 -41.23
N ALA A 1167 12.20 50.72 -40.06
CA ALA A 1167 11.44 51.92 -39.63
C ALA A 1167 9.91 51.67 -39.52
N GLY A 1168 9.21 51.90 -38.41
CA GLY A 1168 9.60 52.47 -37.12
C GLY A 1168 8.40 52.71 -36.18
N LYS A 1169 8.74 53.27 -35.00
CA LYS A 1169 7.97 54.16 -34.10
C LYS A 1169 6.66 53.64 -33.46
N LYS A 1170 6.66 53.44 -32.13
CA LYS A 1170 6.12 54.33 -31.05
C LYS A 1170 4.59 54.48 -31.10
N SER A 1171 3.79 54.48 -30.03
CA SER A 1171 3.91 54.35 -28.57
C SER A 1171 2.49 54.61 -28.00
N LEU A 1172 2.30 54.38 -26.69
CA LEU A 1172 1.35 55.06 -25.77
C LEU A 1172 -0.01 54.40 -25.46
N ARG A 1173 -0.03 53.87 -24.23
CA ARG A 1173 -0.91 54.24 -23.10
C ARG A 1173 -2.44 54.02 -23.20
N LYS A 1174 -2.87 53.26 -22.17
CA LYS A 1174 -3.88 53.55 -21.13
C LYS A 1174 -5.30 52.98 -21.29
N LYS A 1175 -5.63 52.22 -20.24
CA LYS A 1175 -6.81 52.32 -19.33
C LYS A 1175 -8.07 51.49 -19.65
N LYS A 1176 -8.30 50.58 -18.70
CA LYS A 1176 -9.50 50.41 -17.84
C LYS A 1176 -10.84 50.04 -18.49
N SER A 1177 -11.24 48.80 -18.15
CA SER A 1177 -12.44 48.42 -17.38
C SER A 1177 -13.84 48.77 -17.92
N LYS A 1178 -14.59 47.69 -18.16
CA LYS A 1178 -16.05 47.45 -18.04
C LYS A 1178 -16.38 46.32 -19.04
N ARG A 1179 -17.27 45.36 -18.84
CA ARG A 1179 -18.23 44.95 -17.81
C ARG A 1179 -18.80 43.63 -18.36
N ASN A 1180 -19.24 42.72 -17.48
CA ASN A 1180 -20.32 41.74 -17.67
C ASN A 1180 -20.60 41.20 -19.09
N LEU A 1181 -20.28 39.93 -19.34
CA LEU A 1181 -21.21 38.80 -19.29
C LEU A 1181 -20.39 37.51 -19.37
#